data_AF-A0A9E0MBN8-F1
#
_entry.id   AF-A0A9E0MBN8-F1
#
_cell.length_a   1.000
_cell.length_b   1.000
_cell.length_c   1.000
_cell.angle_alpha   90.00
_cell.angle_beta   90.00
_cell.angle_gamma   90.00
#
_symmetry.space_group_name_H-M   'P 1'
#
loop_
_entity.id
_entity.type
_entity.pdbx_description
1 polymer ?
#
loop_
_entity_poly.entity_id
_entity_poly.type
_entity_poly.pdbx_seq_one_letter_code
_entity_poly.pdbx_strand_id
1 'polypeptide(L)'
;MHFLRLFTLVVGMALASVSALAQAATEPAPEKVRALLQILADPQVQRWIEQQRSAPAAAGASQVAAADKAAMASQIDGIRAHLASIQAAVPKVAGAMAEVFARVHAEMAAYGMGSVFLLVAAFAALGFGCERLFWLASGSVRQRIMASAMDTPVERLRTMLMRFGFGSSWVAAFAVGTIGAFLVFDWPPVLRDLLLRLLVAVVMVRLSLVVGRLLFAPGAERFRMLPMDTAAAWFWHRRLVANMVGIALQFALIEWLIVQGVDPGVVRVVAYGLYLAQMVLIMEMVWRRPGPRDEHYKAVGWVLSVALFVLLLLRVIGAFPLFWTGALLLGVYGIVRLLSAITTHLQRTPGAPLDEPVVPSIGGAAFVRAIRVLLIIAAALVLARNLGIDPVQVMTGESAAIRILRGALSVVVIALFADLVWFVFKAMLERKLAQAQAVGPDDTTHAGQATRLRTVLPILRNVSFVTLALIAVLTAMSALGIDIAPMVAGAGVLGIAVGFGAQTLVKDIVSGVFFLFDDAFRVGEYIQSGNYKGTVESFSLRSVRLRHHRGPVYTVPFGELGAVQNMSRDWVIDKLSIGITYDSNLEMARKLIKKIGQDLAADAEMGPNILEPLKMQGVEQFGDFAIQIRMKMMTRPGEQFVIRRKAYAAIKTAFDANGIRFAFPTVQVAGGAESSVAAAAQQMLAGSKPAPAN
;
A
#
# COMPACT_ATOMS: atom_id res chain seq x y z
N MET A 1 4.59 11.70 3.33
CA MET A 1 4.95 13.14 3.29
C MET A 1 5.79 13.51 2.07
N HIS A 2 6.82 12.75 1.68
CA HIS A 2 7.58 13.04 0.46
C HIS A 2 6.76 12.91 -0.83
N PHE A 3 5.90 11.89 -0.95
CA PHE A 3 5.03 11.71 -2.13
C PHE A 3 4.07 12.89 -2.30
N LEU A 4 3.32 13.25 -1.25
CA LEU A 4 2.37 14.37 -1.30
C LEU A 4 3.06 15.72 -1.64
N ARG A 5 4.24 15.99 -1.06
CA ARG A 5 5.01 17.21 -1.37
C ARG A 5 5.53 17.23 -2.81
N LEU A 6 6.05 16.09 -3.30
CA LEU A 6 6.52 15.97 -4.67
C LEU A 6 5.34 16.06 -5.65
N PHE A 7 4.21 15.43 -5.34
CA PHE A 7 2.99 15.49 -6.14
C PHE A 7 2.45 16.92 -6.21
N THR A 8 2.36 17.64 -5.09
CA THR A 8 1.95 19.06 -5.11
C THR A 8 2.92 19.94 -5.91
N LEU A 9 4.22 19.61 -5.88
CA LEU A 9 5.24 20.36 -6.61
C LEU A 9 5.21 20.05 -8.12
N VAL A 10 5.00 18.79 -8.50
CA VAL A 10 4.87 18.34 -9.89
C VAL A 10 3.56 18.83 -10.51
N VAL A 11 2.44 18.76 -9.78
CA VAL A 11 1.17 19.34 -10.22
C VAL A 11 1.28 20.87 -10.32
N GLY A 12 1.95 21.52 -9.36
CA GLY A 12 2.23 22.95 -9.42
C GLY A 12 3.10 23.35 -10.62
N MET A 13 4.16 22.59 -10.92
CA MET A 13 5.00 22.80 -12.11
C MET A 13 4.24 22.51 -13.41
N ALA A 14 3.42 21.46 -13.45
CA ALA A 14 2.61 21.12 -14.62
C ALA A 14 1.60 22.25 -14.93
N LEU A 15 0.93 22.78 -13.91
CA LEU A 15 0.04 23.94 -14.03
C LEU A 15 0.79 25.19 -14.52
N ALA A 16 2.03 25.42 -14.03
CA ALA A 16 2.86 26.54 -14.48
C ALA A 16 3.34 26.39 -15.94
N SER A 17 3.67 25.18 -16.37
CA SER A 17 4.09 24.90 -17.76
C SER A 17 2.97 25.03 -18.78
N VAL A 18 1.71 24.78 -18.39
CA VAL A 18 0.54 24.99 -19.26
C VAL A 18 0.22 26.48 -19.42
N SER A 19 0.45 27.30 -18.38
CA SER A 19 0.39 28.77 -18.52
C SER A 19 1.47 29.31 -19.47
N ALA A 20 2.64 28.67 -19.55
CA ALA A 20 3.71 29.06 -20.47
C ALA A 20 3.46 28.66 -21.94
N LEU A 21 2.77 27.53 -22.18
CA LEU A 21 2.37 27.09 -23.52
C LEU A 21 1.19 27.88 -24.11
N ALA A 22 0.41 28.57 -23.27
CA ALA A 22 -0.65 29.48 -23.72
C ALA A 22 -0.12 30.80 -24.33
N GLN A 23 1.19 31.08 -24.25
CA GLN A 23 1.79 32.34 -24.71
C GLN A 23 2.51 32.27 -26.07
N ALA A 24 2.55 31.11 -26.73
CA ALA A 24 3.31 30.94 -27.98
C ALA A 24 2.41 30.49 -29.15
N ALA A 25 1.68 31.43 -29.74
CA ALA A 25 1.21 31.37 -31.13
C ALA A 25 0.70 32.76 -31.56
N THR A 26 1.58 33.62 -32.04
CA THR A 26 1.20 34.76 -32.90
C THR A 26 1.57 34.40 -34.34
N GLU A 27 0.83 33.45 -34.91
CA GLU A 27 0.75 33.29 -36.36
C GLU A 27 -0.28 34.28 -36.91
N PRO A 28 -0.06 34.87 -38.10
CA PRO A 28 -1.06 35.73 -38.73
C PRO A 28 -2.36 34.96 -38.95
N ALA A 29 -3.47 35.59 -38.57
CA ALA A 29 -4.80 34.99 -38.53
C ALA A 29 -5.15 34.20 -39.81
N PRO A 30 -5.54 32.90 -39.71
CA PRO A 30 -5.95 32.07 -40.84
C PRO A 30 -7.03 32.75 -41.69
N GLU A 31 -7.12 32.45 -43.00
CA GLU A 31 -8.16 33.03 -43.89
C GLU A 31 -9.58 32.94 -43.33
N LYS A 32 -9.88 31.86 -42.60
CA LYS A 32 -11.16 31.66 -41.92
C LYS A 32 -11.46 32.74 -40.86
N VAL A 33 -10.44 33.29 -40.20
CA VAL A 33 -10.58 34.39 -39.22
C VAL A 33 -10.80 35.73 -39.92
N ARG A 34 -10.20 35.97 -41.10
CA ARG A 34 -10.51 37.16 -41.90
C ARG A 34 -11.94 37.11 -42.46
N ALA A 35 -12.38 35.94 -42.92
CA ALA A 35 -13.77 35.71 -43.31
C ALA A 35 -14.72 35.92 -42.12
N LEU A 36 -14.36 35.45 -40.92
CA LEU A 36 -15.14 35.68 -39.70
C LEU A 36 -15.22 37.18 -39.36
N LEU A 37 -14.12 37.93 -39.49
CA LEU A 37 -14.09 39.37 -39.25
C LEU A 37 -14.91 40.15 -40.28
N GLN A 38 -14.95 39.71 -41.55
CA GLN A 38 -15.85 40.26 -42.56
C GLN A 38 -17.32 39.98 -42.24
N ILE A 39 -17.65 38.76 -41.79
CA ILE A 39 -19.00 38.39 -41.36
C ILE A 39 -19.40 39.19 -40.11
N LEU A 40 -18.48 39.42 -39.16
CA LEU A 40 -18.70 40.25 -37.97
C LEU A 40 -18.82 41.75 -38.27
N ALA A 41 -18.31 42.20 -39.43
CA ALA A 41 -18.44 43.57 -39.90
C ALA A 41 -19.76 43.82 -40.66
N ASP A 42 -20.51 42.76 -40.99
CA ASP A 42 -21.82 42.88 -41.65
C ASP A 42 -22.85 43.52 -40.70
N PRO A 43 -23.51 44.63 -41.10
CA PRO A 43 -24.52 45.29 -40.28
C PRO A 43 -25.70 44.40 -39.89
N GLN A 44 -26.05 43.36 -40.65
CA GLN A 44 -27.09 42.40 -40.25
C GLN A 44 -26.62 41.49 -39.13
N VAL A 45 -25.37 41.01 -39.18
CA VAL A 45 -24.79 40.15 -38.15
C VAL A 45 -24.56 40.94 -36.86
N GLN A 46 -24.15 42.21 -36.95
CA GLN A 46 -24.02 43.08 -35.78
C GLN A 46 -25.37 43.28 -35.06
N ARG A 47 -26.45 43.54 -35.82
CA ARG A 47 -27.81 43.64 -35.26
C ARG A 47 -28.28 42.33 -34.62
N TRP A 48 -27.97 41.19 -35.24
CA TRP A 48 -28.28 39.87 -34.69
C TRP A 48 -27.50 39.58 -33.40
N ILE A 49 -26.21 39.96 -33.34
CA ILE A 49 -25.36 39.88 -32.14
C ILE A 49 -25.88 40.82 -31.05
N GLU A 50 -26.35 42.01 -31.39
CA GLU A 50 -26.99 42.94 -30.45
C GLU A 50 -28.31 42.38 -29.91
N GLN A 51 -29.12 41.73 -30.75
CA GLN A 51 -30.30 40.98 -30.33
C GLN A 51 -29.94 39.80 -29.40
N GLN A 52 -28.85 39.06 -29.69
CA GLN A 52 -28.38 37.98 -28.82
C GLN A 52 -27.75 38.47 -27.52
N ARG A 53 -27.02 39.60 -27.52
CA ARG A 53 -26.52 40.25 -26.29
C ARG A 53 -27.67 40.75 -25.42
N SER A 54 -28.79 41.12 -26.04
CA SER A 54 -30.03 41.48 -25.35
C SER A 54 -30.87 40.27 -24.92
N ALA A 55 -30.49 39.05 -25.35
CA ALA A 55 -31.09 37.80 -24.92
C ALA A 55 -30.48 37.36 -23.56
N PRO A 56 -31.19 36.55 -22.74
CA PRO A 56 -31.01 36.49 -21.27
C PRO A 56 -29.66 35.96 -20.75
N ALA A 57 -28.71 35.55 -21.60
CA ALA A 57 -27.40 35.06 -21.18
C ALA A 57 -26.49 36.17 -20.59
N ALA A 58 -26.58 37.42 -21.09
CA ALA A 58 -25.83 38.56 -20.53
C ALA A 58 -26.45 39.11 -19.22
N ALA A 59 -27.76 38.89 -19.03
CA ALA A 59 -28.45 39.18 -17.79
C ALA A 59 -27.96 38.27 -16.65
N GLY A 60 -27.64 37.00 -16.94
CA GLY A 60 -27.13 36.04 -15.95
C GLY A 60 -25.80 36.46 -15.30
N ALA A 61 -24.80 36.92 -16.07
CA ALA A 61 -23.52 37.35 -15.51
C ALA A 61 -23.63 38.64 -14.66
N SER A 62 -24.50 39.56 -15.09
CA SER A 62 -24.78 40.82 -14.36
C SER A 62 -25.62 40.57 -13.10
N GLN A 63 -26.56 39.61 -13.16
CA GLN A 63 -27.35 39.16 -12.01
C GLN A 63 -26.52 38.39 -10.98
N VAL A 64 -25.55 37.56 -11.41
CA VAL A 64 -24.63 36.86 -10.49
C VAL A 64 -23.73 37.86 -9.76
N ALA A 65 -23.14 38.83 -10.47
CA ALA A 65 -22.32 39.86 -9.83
C ALA A 65 -23.14 40.78 -8.90
N ALA A 66 -24.40 41.07 -9.23
CA ALA A 66 -25.31 41.82 -8.37
C ALA A 66 -25.77 40.98 -7.16
N ALA A 67 -25.99 39.67 -7.34
CA ALA A 67 -26.32 38.74 -6.27
C ALA A 67 -25.15 38.55 -5.30
N ASP A 68 -23.91 38.46 -5.79
CA ASP A 68 -22.70 38.39 -4.96
C ASP A 68 -22.50 39.67 -4.15
N LYS A 69 -22.70 40.84 -4.78
CA LYS A 69 -22.67 42.13 -4.07
C LYS A 69 -23.79 42.25 -3.03
N ALA A 70 -25.00 41.81 -3.35
CA ALA A 70 -26.14 41.80 -2.42
C ALA A 70 -25.92 40.80 -1.27
N ALA A 71 -25.32 39.64 -1.53
CA ALA A 71 -24.95 38.66 -0.51
C ALA A 71 -23.87 39.21 0.44
N MET A 72 -22.85 39.88 -0.11
CA MET A 72 -21.80 40.52 0.69
C MET A 72 -22.36 41.69 1.53
N ALA A 73 -23.27 42.50 0.98
CA ALA A 73 -23.96 43.55 1.74
C ALA A 73 -24.82 42.97 2.87
N SER A 74 -25.60 41.92 2.58
CA SER A 74 -26.42 41.18 3.56
C SER A 74 -25.57 40.58 4.71
N GLN A 75 -24.38 40.06 4.40
CA GLN A 75 -23.44 39.60 5.44
C GLN A 75 -22.96 40.73 6.35
N ILE A 76 -22.61 41.89 5.78
CA ILE A 76 -22.17 43.06 6.55
C ILE A 76 -23.31 43.58 7.44
N ASP A 77 -24.52 43.65 6.91
CA ASP A 77 -25.70 44.07 7.67
C ASP A 77 -26.04 43.07 8.77
N GLY A 78 -25.90 41.76 8.50
CA GLY A 78 -26.05 40.70 9.50
C GLY A 78 -25.05 40.82 10.65
N ILE A 79 -23.78 41.12 10.35
CA ILE A 79 -22.74 41.38 11.37
C ILE A 79 -23.11 42.62 12.19
N ARG A 80 -23.52 43.71 11.56
CA ARG A 80 -23.89 44.96 12.24
C ARG A 80 -25.11 44.74 13.15
N ALA A 81 -26.14 44.05 12.68
CA ALA A 81 -27.31 43.71 13.45
C ALA A 81 -26.97 42.81 14.64
N HIS A 82 -26.08 41.84 14.45
CA HIS A 82 -25.59 40.97 15.52
C HIS A 82 -24.84 41.77 16.61
N LEU A 83 -23.92 42.64 16.23
CA LEU A 83 -23.20 43.51 17.17
C LEU A 83 -24.14 44.47 17.93
N ALA A 84 -25.12 45.05 17.24
CA ALA A 84 -26.14 45.89 17.87
C ALA A 84 -26.98 45.11 18.90
N SER A 85 -27.31 43.84 18.61
CA SER A 85 -28.04 42.98 19.55
C SER A 85 -27.25 42.66 20.82
N ILE A 86 -25.92 42.53 20.72
CA ILE A 86 -25.04 42.34 21.88
C ILE A 86 -25.03 43.62 22.72
N GLN A 87 -24.81 44.78 22.10
CA GLN A 87 -24.77 46.08 22.79
C GLN A 87 -26.07 46.37 23.56
N ALA A 88 -27.23 46.07 22.95
CA ALA A 88 -28.54 46.26 23.58
C ALA A 88 -28.80 45.28 24.75
N ALA A 89 -28.14 44.12 24.77
CA ALA A 89 -28.34 43.08 25.77
C ALA A 89 -27.46 43.25 27.02
N VAL A 90 -26.26 43.84 26.89
CA VAL A 90 -25.31 44.04 28.00
C VAL A 90 -25.95 44.63 29.27
N PRO A 91 -26.69 45.76 29.22
CA PRO A 91 -27.28 46.33 30.44
C PRO A 91 -28.40 45.47 31.06
N LYS A 92 -29.01 44.58 30.27
CA LYS A 92 -30.12 43.72 30.72
C LYS A 92 -29.65 42.47 31.47
N VAL A 93 -28.36 42.13 31.40
CA VAL A 93 -27.80 40.90 31.98
C VAL A 93 -28.08 40.80 33.47
N ALA A 94 -27.83 41.87 34.24
CA ALA A 94 -27.99 41.84 35.69
C ALA A 94 -29.45 41.58 36.11
N GLY A 95 -30.41 42.27 35.46
CA GLY A 95 -31.83 42.08 35.73
C GLY A 95 -32.31 40.67 35.37
N ALA A 96 -31.94 40.17 34.19
CA ALA A 96 -32.29 38.83 33.75
C ALA A 96 -31.76 37.73 34.68
N MET A 97 -30.53 37.87 35.19
CA MET A 97 -29.98 36.92 36.17
C MET A 97 -30.73 36.98 37.51
N ALA A 98 -31.12 38.18 37.96
CA ALA A 98 -31.91 38.35 39.18
C ALA A 98 -33.30 37.69 39.06
N GLU A 99 -33.95 37.78 37.89
CA GLU A 99 -35.24 37.12 37.64
C GLU A 99 -35.13 35.59 37.63
N VAL A 100 -34.07 35.04 37.02
CA VAL A 100 -33.83 33.60 37.03
C VAL A 100 -33.57 33.13 38.46
N PHE A 101 -32.77 33.87 39.22
CA PHE A 101 -32.50 33.55 40.63
C PHE A 101 -33.76 33.61 41.49
N ALA A 102 -34.61 34.62 41.29
CA ALA A 102 -35.89 34.76 41.98
C ALA A 102 -36.84 33.58 41.68
N ARG A 103 -36.91 33.12 40.43
CA ARG A 103 -37.69 31.94 40.02
C ARG A 103 -37.21 30.66 40.71
N VAL A 104 -35.90 30.40 40.68
CA VAL A 104 -35.31 29.25 41.35
C VAL A 104 -35.58 29.29 42.86
N HIS A 105 -35.41 30.46 43.48
CA HIS A 105 -35.64 30.63 44.92
C HIS A 105 -37.11 30.42 45.29
N ALA A 106 -38.05 30.97 44.52
CA ALA A 106 -39.49 30.81 44.73
C ALA A 106 -39.93 29.34 44.63
N GLU A 107 -39.42 28.60 43.64
CA GLU A 107 -39.73 27.18 43.47
C GLU A 107 -39.12 26.31 44.57
N MET A 108 -37.88 26.61 44.99
CA MET A 108 -37.25 25.95 46.14
C MET A 108 -37.99 26.22 47.45
N ALA A 109 -38.53 27.44 47.64
CA ALA A 109 -39.34 27.77 48.80
C ALA A 109 -40.68 27.01 48.79
N ALA A 110 -41.31 26.86 47.61
CA ALA A 110 -42.58 26.14 47.46
C ALA A 110 -42.47 24.63 47.73
N TYR A 111 -41.39 23.98 47.29
CA TYR A 111 -41.14 22.56 47.54
C TYR A 111 -40.55 22.27 48.93
N GLY A 112 -40.01 23.30 49.61
CA GLY A 112 -39.29 23.18 50.87
C GLY A 112 -37.80 22.88 50.65
N MET A 113 -36.94 23.73 51.19
CA MET A 113 -35.49 23.66 50.91
C MET A 113 -34.87 22.31 51.33
N GLY A 114 -35.31 21.75 52.46
CA GLY A 114 -34.84 20.45 52.96
C GLY A 114 -35.21 19.25 52.07
N SER A 115 -36.40 19.27 51.44
CA SER A 115 -36.83 18.20 50.53
C SER A 115 -36.00 18.20 49.24
N VAL A 116 -35.68 19.40 48.73
CA VAL A 116 -34.80 19.59 47.58
C VAL A 116 -33.39 19.08 47.87
N PHE A 117 -32.82 19.39 49.05
CA PHE A 117 -31.53 18.85 49.44
C PHE A 117 -31.54 17.32 49.55
N LEU A 118 -32.59 16.73 50.13
CA LEU A 118 -32.75 15.28 50.20
C LEU A 118 -32.88 14.63 48.82
N LEU A 119 -33.62 15.24 47.89
CA LEU A 119 -33.74 14.78 46.50
C LEU A 119 -32.38 14.79 45.79
N VAL A 120 -31.63 15.89 45.89
CA VAL A 120 -30.29 15.99 45.29
C VAL A 120 -29.31 15.00 45.93
N ALA A 121 -29.39 14.81 47.25
CA ALA A 121 -28.59 13.82 47.96
C ALA A 121 -28.94 12.38 47.54
N ALA A 122 -30.24 12.06 47.40
CA ALA A 122 -30.73 10.77 46.93
C ALA A 122 -30.30 10.49 45.48
N PHE A 123 -30.37 11.51 44.61
CA PHE A 123 -29.87 11.43 43.24
C PHE A 123 -28.38 11.11 43.18
N ALA A 124 -27.57 11.83 43.98
CA ALA A 124 -26.14 11.54 44.08
C ALA A 124 -25.91 10.13 44.64
N ALA A 125 -26.64 9.74 45.69
CA ALA A 125 -26.51 8.43 46.33
C ALA A 125 -26.86 7.27 45.36
N LEU A 126 -27.90 7.39 44.54
CA LEU A 126 -28.25 6.38 43.54
C LEU A 126 -27.21 6.31 42.42
N GLY A 127 -26.76 7.46 41.90
CA GLY A 127 -25.71 7.51 40.88
C GLY A 127 -24.40 6.86 41.35
N PHE A 128 -23.87 7.32 42.49
CA PHE A 128 -22.65 6.77 43.08
C PHE A 128 -22.85 5.36 43.65
N GLY A 129 -24.07 5.01 44.07
CA GLY A 129 -24.43 3.67 44.54
C GLY A 129 -24.34 2.63 43.43
N CYS A 130 -24.99 2.87 42.29
CA CYS A 130 -24.88 2.03 41.10
C CYS A 130 -23.43 1.93 40.60
N GLU A 131 -22.70 3.05 40.61
CA GLU A 131 -21.28 3.08 40.27
C GLU A 131 -20.44 2.19 41.19
N ARG A 132 -20.70 2.21 42.49
CA ARG A 132 -19.96 1.43 43.50
C ARG A 132 -20.32 -0.05 43.45
N LEU A 133 -21.59 -0.38 43.21
CA LEU A 133 -22.04 -1.75 42.94
C LEU A 133 -21.35 -2.33 41.70
N PHE A 134 -21.29 -1.56 40.60
CA PHE A 134 -20.54 -1.96 39.41
C PHE A 134 -19.07 -2.19 39.71
N TRP A 135 -18.44 -1.31 40.49
CA TRP A 135 -17.03 -1.45 40.87
C TRP A 135 -16.76 -2.70 41.71
N LEU A 136 -17.68 -3.06 42.61
CA LEU A 136 -17.60 -4.28 43.42
C LEU A 136 -17.78 -5.54 42.57
N ALA A 137 -18.79 -5.55 41.70
CA ALA A 137 -19.10 -6.70 40.83
C ALA A 137 -18.00 -6.96 39.78
N SER A 138 -17.29 -5.91 39.35
CA SER A 138 -16.32 -5.98 38.25
C SER A 138 -14.86 -6.22 38.67
N GLY A 139 -14.62 -6.61 39.93
CA GLY A 139 -13.29 -6.86 40.47
C GLY A 139 -12.45 -7.87 39.66
N SER A 140 -13.08 -8.97 39.20
CA SER A 140 -12.42 -10.01 38.41
C SER A 140 -12.01 -9.54 37.01
N VAL A 141 -12.76 -8.62 36.41
CA VAL A 141 -12.43 -8.02 35.10
C VAL A 141 -11.27 -7.03 35.27
N ARG A 142 -11.28 -6.23 36.34
CA ARG A 142 -10.21 -5.27 36.65
C ARG A 142 -8.86 -5.97 36.85
N GLN A 143 -8.83 -7.07 37.61
CA GLN A 143 -7.59 -7.84 37.82
C GLN A 143 -7.05 -8.44 36.51
N ARG A 144 -7.93 -8.99 35.65
CA ARG A 144 -7.54 -9.50 34.32
C ARG A 144 -6.91 -8.42 33.43
N ILE A 145 -7.47 -7.21 33.45
CA ILE A 145 -6.93 -6.07 32.71
C ILE A 145 -5.54 -5.65 33.24
N MET A 146 -5.34 -5.65 34.56
CA MET A 146 -4.05 -5.29 35.18
C MET A 146 -2.95 -6.34 34.91
N ALA A 147 -3.32 -7.63 34.89
CA ALA A 147 -2.41 -8.75 34.66
C ALA A 147 -2.13 -9.04 33.17
N SER A 148 -2.76 -8.33 32.23
CA SER A 148 -2.60 -8.57 30.79
C SER A 148 -1.16 -8.37 30.33
N ALA A 149 -0.64 -9.29 29.49
CA ALA A 149 0.65 -9.12 28.80
C ALA A 149 0.60 -7.93 27.82
N MET A 150 1.73 -7.23 27.64
CA MET A 150 1.84 -6.04 26.78
C MET A 150 3.14 -6.04 25.98
N ASP A 151 3.58 -7.24 25.61
CA ASP A 151 4.86 -7.47 24.94
C ASP A 151 4.73 -7.18 23.44
N THR A 152 3.54 -7.44 22.87
CA THR A 152 3.24 -7.13 21.47
C THR A 152 2.38 -5.87 21.29
N PRO A 153 2.48 -5.16 20.14
CA PRO A 153 1.62 -4.02 19.83
C PRO A 153 0.13 -4.36 19.82
N VAL A 154 -0.22 -5.59 19.43
CA VAL A 154 -1.61 -6.07 19.38
C VAL A 154 -2.17 -6.27 20.79
N GLU A 155 -1.38 -6.86 21.69
CA GLU A 155 -1.80 -7.04 23.09
C GLU A 155 -1.95 -5.71 23.80
N ARG A 156 -1.04 -4.75 23.57
CA ARG A 156 -1.18 -3.37 24.05
C ARG A 156 -2.49 -2.75 23.59
N LEU A 157 -2.78 -2.80 22.28
CA LEU A 157 -4.02 -2.26 21.75
C LEU A 157 -5.26 -2.92 22.38
N ARG A 158 -5.24 -4.25 22.54
CA ARG A 158 -6.32 -5.01 23.18
C ARG A 158 -6.52 -4.59 24.64
N THR A 159 -5.47 -4.52 25.44
CA THR A 159 -5.54 -4.08 26.85
C THR A 159 -6.07 -2.66 26.95
N MET A 160 -5.69 -1.78 26.01
CA MET A 160 -6.20 -0.41 25.95
C MET A 160 -7.70 -0.35 25.63
N LEU A 161 -8.16 -1.13 24.66
CA LEU A 161 -9.59 -1.23 24.33
C LEU A 161 -10.40 -1.78 25.51
N MET A 162 -9.87 -2.78 26.23
CA MET A 162 -10.50 -3.31 27.44
C MET A 162 -10.58 -2.25 28.56
N ARG A 163 -9.51 -1.45 28.77
CA ARG A 163 -9.51 -0.34 29.74
C ARG A 163 -10.52 0.74 29.37
N PHE A 164 -10.59 1.10 28.09
CA PHE A 164 -11.56 2.07 27.59
C PHE A 164 -13.00 1.55 27.76
N GLY A 165 -13.27 0.31 27.36
CA GLY A 165 -14.57 -0.34 27.54
C GLY A 165 -14.99 -0.38 29.01
N PHE A 166 -14.10 -0.81 29.90
CA PHE A 166 -14.35 -0.81 31.34
C PHE A 166 -14.65 0.60 31.89
N GLY A 167 -13.83 1.59 31.51
CA GLY A 167 -14.04 2.98 31.93
C GLY A 167 -15.38 3.54 31.45
N SER A 168 -15.77 3.26 30.21
CA SER A 168 -17.06 3.67 29.64
C SER A 168 -18.23 2.97 30.32
N SER A 169 -18.14 1.66 30.60
CA SER A 169 -19.15 0.94 31.37
C SER A 169 -19.30 1.48 32.79
N TRP A 170 -18.20 1.92 33.40
CA TRP A 170 -18.24 2.54 34.73
C TRP A 170 -19.00 3.87 34.73
N VAL A 171 -18.83 4.69 33.69
CA VAL A 171 -19.63 5.92 33.49
C VAL A 171 -21.08 5.59 33.17
N ALA A 172 -21.33 4.55 32.37
CA ALA A 172 -22.69 4.11 32.04
C ALA A 172 -23.45 3.63 33.30
N ALA A 173 -22.80 2.93 34.22
CA ALA A 173 -23.40 2.53 35.49
C ALA A 173 -23.85 3.73 36.33
N PHE A 174 -23.04 4.79 36.39
CA PHE A 174 -23.42 6.06 37.02
C PHE A 174 -24.62 6.69 36.31
N ALA A 175 -24.57 6.78 34.96
CA ALA A 175 -25.65 7.36 34.16
C ALA A 175 -26.98 6.62 34.38
N VAL A 176 -26.97 5.29 34.38
CA VAL A 176 -28.15 4.46 34.65
C VAL A 176 -28.70 4.72 36.06
N GLY A 177 -27.85 4.80 37.08
CA GLY A 177 -28.27 5.13 38.44
C GLY A 177 -28.94 6.52 38.54
N THR A 178 -28.35 7.52 37.89
CA THR A 178 -28.90 8.88 37.86
C THR A 178 -30.17 9.01 37.02
N ILE A 179 -30.27 8.31 35.89
CA ILE A 179 -31.49 8.28 35.05
C ILE A 179 -32.61 7.56 35.81
N GLY A 180 -32.30 6.45 36.50
CA GLY A 180 -33.25 5.76 37.37
C GLY A 180 -33.81 6.67 38.47
N ALA A 181 -32.95 7.49 39.10
CA ALA A 181 -33.41 8.49 40.07
C ALA A 181 -34.40 9.51 39.46
N PHE A 182 -34.20 9.91 38.19
CA PHE A 182 -35.13 10.79 37.49
C PHE A 182 -36.49 10.16 37.20
N LEU A 183 -36.53 8.84 37.01
CA LEU A 183 -37.76 8.10 36.74
C LEU A 183 -38.56 7.78 38.02
N VAL A 184 -37.89 7.72 39.18
CA VAL A 184 -38.48 7.30 40.45
C VAL A 184 -39.01 8.47 41.27
N PHE A 185 -38.38 9.64 41.19
CA PHE A 185 -38.76 10.81 41.99
C PHE A 185 -39.46 11.87 41.15
N ASP A 186 -40.41 12.59 41.77
CA ASP A 186 -41.03 13.77 41.18
C ASP A 186 -40.16 15.01 41.43
N TRP A 187 -39.71 15.64 40.34
CA TRP A 187 -38.77 16.76 40.38
C TRP A 187 -39.48 18.09 40.15
N PRO A 188 -39.15 19.14 40.90
CA PRO A 188 -39.54 20.51 40.57
C PRO A 188 -39.09 20.86 39.14
N PRO A 189 -39.95 21.48 38.31
CA PRO A 189 -39.68 21.70 36.89
C PRO A 189 -38.36 22.42 36.61
N VAL A 190 -38.04 23.51 37.30
CA VAL A 190 -36.79 24.27 37.06
C VAL A 190 -35.57 23.48 37.51
N LEU A 191 -35.68 22.76 38.63
CA LEU A 191 -34.59 21.91 39.14
C LEU A 191 -34.35 20.70 38.24
N ARG A 192 -35.40 20.07 37.74
CA ARG A 192 -35.34 18.95 36.78
C ARG A 192 -34.54 19.36 35.54
N ASP A 193 -34.86 20.52 34.98
CA ASP A 193 -34.18 21.05 33.80
C ASP A 193 -32.70 21.34 34.05
N LEU A 194 -32.37 21.93 35.19
CA LEU A 194 -30.98 22.19 35.57
C LEU A 194 -30.20 20.88 35.76
N LEU A 195 -30.76 19.93 36.51
CA LEU A 195 -30.11 18.67 36.84
C LEU A 195 -29.91 17.78 35.62
N LEU A 196 -30.83 17.75 34.65
CA LEU A 196 -30.65 17.00 33.40
C LEU A 196 -29.45 17.52 32.60
N ARG A 197 -29.30 18.84 32.49
CA ARG A 197 -28.18 19.48 31.78
C ARG A 197 -26.86 19.30 32.52
N LEU A 198 -26.87 19.42 33.85
CA LEU A 198 -25.71 19.12 34.69
C LEU A 198 -25.34 17.64 34.63
N LEU A 199 -26.31 16.72 34.53
CA LEU A 199 -26.05 15.30 34.35
C LEU A 199 -25.33 15.04 33.04
N VAL A 200 -25.82 15.60 31.92
CA VAL A 200 -25.12 15.53 30.62
C VAL A 200 -23.71 16.10 30.72
N ALA A 201 -23.53 17.25 31.39
CA ALA A 201 -22.22 17.85 31.62
C ALA A 201 -21.29 16.94 32.44
N VAL A 202 -21.77 16.33 33.53
CA VAL A 202 -21.01 15.40 34.36
C VAL A 202 -20.63 14.15 33.57
N VAL A 203 -21.55 13.59 32.78
CA VAL A 203 -21.28 12.44 31.90
C VAL A 203 -20.22 12.80 30.86
N MET A 204 -20.32 13.96 30.21
CA MET A 204 -19.32 14.46 29.25
C MET A 204 -17.93 14.60 29.88
N VAL A 205 -17.84 15.18 31.08
CA VAL A 205 -16.57 15.30 31.83
C VAL A 205 -16.02 13.92 32.19
N ARG A 206 -16.86 13.00 32.65
CA ARG A 206 -16.46 11.64 33.02
C ARG A 206 -15.98 10.82 31.82
N LEU A 207 -16.65 10.90 30.67
CA LEU A 207 -16.18 10.28 29.43
C LEU A 207 -14.83 10.88 28.99
N SER A 208 -14.69 12.20 29.09
CA SER A 208 -13.42 12.88 28.80
C SER A 208 -12.29 12.46 29.75
N LEU A 209 -12.61 12.19 31.02
CA LEU A 209 -11.68 11.62 32.00
C LEU A 209 -11.25 10.19 31.61
N VAL A 210 -12.17 9.35 31.12
CA VAL A 210 -11.84 8.01 30.62
C VAL A 210 -10.86 8.11 29.45
N VAL A 211 -11.13 8.99 28.48
CA VAL A 211 -10.22 9.24 27.34
C VAL A 211 -8.89 9.81 27.83
N GLY A 212 -8.89 10.78 28.74
CA GLY A 212 -7.68 11.36 29.30
C GLY A 212 -6.82 10.35 30.06
N ARG A 213 -7.44 9.43 30.82
CA ARG A 213 -6.75 8.33 31.52
C ARG A 213 -6.20 7.28 30.56
N LEU A 214 -6.88 7.06 29.43
CA LEU A 214 -6.40 6.19 28.36
C LEU A 214 -5.16 6.79 27.67
N LEU A 215 -5.19 8.07 27.33
CA LEU A 215 -4.12 8.75 26.60
C LEU A 215 -2.88 8.99 27.48
N PHE A 216 -3.06 9.55 28.68
CA PHE A 216 -1.95 10.03 29.50
C PHE A 216 -1.54 9.08 30.63
N ALA A 217 -2.47 8.26 31.14
CA ALA A 217 -2.26 7.32 32.25
C ALA A 217 -1.35 7.89 33.38
N PRO A 218 -1.72 9.00 34.02
CA PRO A 218 -0.81 9.76 34.89
C PRO A 218 -0.30 8.98 36.13
N GLY A 219 -1.04 7.95 36.58
CA GLY A 219 -0.66 7.10 37.71
C GLY A 219 -0.09 5.73 37.34
N ALA A 220 0.10 5.41 36.05
CA ALA A 220 0.64 4.12 35.63
C ALA A 220 1.37 4.22 34.29
N GLU A 221 2.69 4.39 34.36
CA GLU A 221 3.57 4.56 33.19
C GLU A 221 3.45 3.41 32.20
N ARG A 222 3.29 2.19 32.71
CA ARG A 222 3.12 0.95 31.93
C ARG A 222 1.98 1.03 30.90
N PHE A 223 0.94 1.83 31.16
CA PHE A 223 -0.23 1.94 30.28
C PHE A 223 -0.32 3.28 29.53
N ARG A 224 0.79 4.03 29.44
CA ARG A 224 0.82 5.32 28.74
C ARG A 224 0.80 5.09 27.22
N MET A 225 -0.05 5.82 26.48
CA MET A 225 -0.12 5.71 25.01
C MET A 225 0.81 6.68 24.29
N LEU A 226 1.21 7.75 24.95
CA LEU A 226 2.02 8.82 24.37
C LEU A 226 3.44 8.80 24.96
N PRO A 227 4.47 8.99 24.13
CA PRO A 227 5.85 9.06 24.61
C PRO A 227 6.05 10.40 25.34
N MET A 228 5.93 10.39 26.66
CA MET A 228 6.17 11.55 27.51
C MET A 228 6.55 11.09 28.92
N ASP A 229 7.12 12.01 29.68
CA ASP A 229 7.42 11.88 31.11
C ASP A 229 6.17 11.99 31.99
N THR A 230 6.29 11.57 33.24
CA THR A 230 5.16 11.51 34.18
C THR A 230 4.69 12.90 34.61
N ALA A 231 5.57 13.90 34.67
CA ALA A 231 5.19 15.27 34.95
C ALA A 231 4.38 15.87 33.78
N ALA A 232 4.79 15.66 32.53
CA ALA A 232 4.01 16.06 31.37
C ALA A 232 2.64 15.37 31.30
N ALA A 233 2.56 14.07 31.63
CA ALA A 233 1.29 13.34 31.65
C ALA A 233 0.29 13.96 32.63
N TRP A 234 0.74 14.30 33.84
CA TRP A 234 -0.10 15.00 34.82
C TRP A 234 -0.50 16.41 34.37
N PHE A 235 0.43 17.14 33.75
CA PHE A 235 0.15 18.47 33.20
C PHE A 235 -1.00 18.40 32.19
N TRP A 236 -0.86 17.56 31.15
CA TRP A 236 -1.85 17.45 30.08
C TRP A 236 -3.18 16.91 30.57
N HIS A 237 -3.16 15.91 31.46
CA HIS A 237 -4.39 15.36 32.05
C HIS A 237 -5.17 16.42 32.82
N ARG A 238 -4.52 17.19 33.70
CA ARG A 238 -5.19 18.23 34.51
C ARG A 238 -5.78 19.35 33.65
N ARG A 239 -5.05 19.83 32.63
CA ARG A 239 -5.54 20.90 31.74
C ARG A 239 -6.67 20.42 30.83
N LEU A 240 -6.58 19.18 30.32
CA LEU A 240 -7.66 18.58 29.55
C LEU A 240 -8.95 18.54 30.40
N VAL A 241 -8.86 18.04 31.63
CA VAL A 241 -10.01 17.96 32.55
C VAL A 241 -10.57 19.35 32.87
N ALA A 242 -9.72 20.32 33.21
CA ALA A 242 -10.17 21.69 33.48
C ALA A 242 -10.90 22.30 32.28
N ASN A 243 -10.37 22.11 31.06
CA ASN A 243 -11.01 22.59 29.84
C ASN A 243 -12.34 21.89 29.57
N MET A 244 -12.42 20.56 29.78
CA MET A 244 -13.66 19.81 29.57
C MET A 244 -14.74 20.17 30.60
N VAL A 245 -14.35 20.42 31.86
CA VAL A 245 -15.27 20.93 32.89
C VAL A 245 -15.80 22.30 32.50
N GLY A 246 -14.94 23.21 32.04
CA GLY A 246 -15.35 24.53 31.54
C GLY A 246 -16.37 24.44 30.41
N ILE A 247 -16.09 23.63 29.38
CA ILE A 247 -16.99 23.42 28.23
C ILE A 247 -18.32 22.81 28.67
N ALA A 248 -18.29 21.81 29.56
CA ALA A 248 -19.48 21.12 30.02
C ALA A 248 -20.39 22.01 30.88
N LEU A 249 -19.79 22.79 31.80
CA LEU A 249 -20.52 23.78 32.59
C LEU A 249 -21.09 24.90 31.71
N GLN A 250 -20.31 25.35 30.72
CA GLN A 250 -20.77 26.33 29.75
C GLN A 250 -21.98 25.82 28.96
N PHE A 251 -21.92 24.59 28.44
CA PHE A 251 -23.02 23.96 27.73
C PHE A 251 -24.29 23.88 28.61
N ALA A 252 -24.15 23.35 29.84
CA ALA A 252 -25.27 23.22 30.76
C ALA A 252 -25.89 24.57 31.14
N LEU A 253 -25.07 25.58 31.42
CA LEU A 253 -25.53 26.90 31.81
C LEU A 253 -26.24 27.62 30.66
N ILE A 254 -25.67 27.62 29.45
CA ILE A 254 -26.27 28.27 28.28
C ILE A 254 -27.62 27.65 27.95
N GLU A 255 -27.68 26.31 27.84
CA GLU A 255 -28.95 25.63 27.54
C GLU A 255 -29.99 25.81 28.64
N TRP A 256 -29.57 25.88 29.89
CA TRP A 256 -30.49 26.10 31.00
C TRP A 256 -31.10 27.51 30.93
N LEU A 257 -30.27 28.55 30.71
CA LEU A 257 -30.76 29.92 30.55
C LEU A 257 -31.76 30.07 29.40
N ILE A 258 -31.52 29.37 28.27
CA ILE A 258 -32.45 29.36 27.13
C ILE A 258 -33.81 28.79 27.54
N VAL A 259 -33.84 27.69 28.30
CA VAL A 259 -35.09 27.06 28.74
C VAL A 259 -35.81 27.86 29.83
N GLN A 260 -35.08 28.64 30.63
CA GLN A 260 -35.70 29.59 31.56
C GLN A 260 -36.32 30.82 30.85
N GLY A 261 -36.24 30.88 29.51
CA GLY A 261 -36.83 31.95 28.71
C GLY A 261 -36.05 33.27 28.80
N VAL A 262 -34.76 33.22 29.14
CA VAL A 262 -33.91 34.41 29.15
C VAL A 262 -33.75 34.93 27.71
N ASP A 263 -33.77 36.25 27.57
CA ASP A 263 -33.59 36.92 26.28
C ASP A 263 -32.36 36.36 25.52
N PRO A 264 -32.49 35.96 24.24
CA PRO A 264 -31.39 35.38 23.48
C PRO A 264 -30.18 36.30 23.30
N GLY A 265 -30.36 37.62 23.38
CA GLY A 265 -29.25 38.58 23.40
C GLY A 265 -28.45 38.48 24.70
N VAL A 266 -29.13 38.43 25.84
CA VAL A 266 -28.51 38.27 27.17
C VAL A 266 -27.76 36.93 27.27
N VAL A 267 -28.37 35.83 26.81
CA VAL A 267 -27.72 34.51 26.78
C VAL A 267 -26.44 34.56 25.94
N ARG A 268 -26.44 35.26 24.80
CA ARG A 268 -25.25 35.42 23.95
C ARG A 268 -24.14 36.19 24.68
N VAL A 269 -24.45 37.27 25.39
CA VAL A 269 -23.46 38.03 26.17
C VAL A 269 -22.81 37.15 27.25
N VAL A 270 -23.62 36.40 28.01
CA VAL A 270 -23.12 35.44 29.01
C VAL A 270 -22.24 34.37 28.35
N ALA A 271 -22.69 33.82 27.21
CA ALA A 271 -21.93 32.82 26.46
C ALA A 271 -20.56 33.35 26.00
N TYR A 272 -20.46 34.60 25.52
CA TYR A 272 -19.19 35.21 25.12
C TYR A 272 -18.22 35.38 26.28
N GLY A 273 -18.71 35.78 27.46
CA GLY A 273 -17.90 35.81 28.68
C GLY A 273 -17.32 34.44 29.03
N LEU A 274 -18.14 33.38 28.93
CA LEU A 274 -17.70 32.00 29.17
C LEU A 274 -16.72 31.52 28.09
N TYR A 275 -16.93 31.85 26.81
CA TYR A 275 -15.97 31.50 25.74
C TYR A 275 -14.62 32.21 25.96
N LEU A 276 -14.61 33.46 26.44
CA LEU A 276 -13.38 34.16 26.78
C LEU A 276 -12.65 33.50 27.95
N ALA A 277 -13.38 33.11 29.01
CA ALA A 277 -12.80 32.37 30.12
C ALA A 277 -12.20 31.02 29.66
N GLN A 278 -12.92 30.29 28.81
CA GLN A 278 -12.42 29.05 28.19
C GLN A 278 -11.17 29.31 27.35
N MET A 279 -11.13 30.40 26.59
CA MET A 279 -9.96 30.78 25.78
C MET A 279 -8.73 31.01 26.64
N VAL A 280 -8.87 31.68 27.80
CA VAL A 280 -7.76 31.89 28.73
C VAL A 280 -7.21 30.55 29.24
N LEU A 281 -8.07 29.57 29.54
CA LEU A 281 -7.65 28.22 29.93
C LEU A 281 -6.90 27.48 28.81
N ILE A 282 -7.36 27.59 27.56
CA ILE A 282 -6.66 27.01 26.41
C ILE A 282 -5.31 27.72 26.17
N MET A 283 -5.27 29.04 26.33
CA MET A 283 -4.05 29.83 26.15
C MET A 283 -3.00 29.49 27.23
N GLU A 284 -3.42 29.33 28.49
CA GLU A 284 -2.56 28.83 29.57
C GLU A 284 -1.97 27.46 29.21
N MET A 285 -2.79 26.56 28.68
CA MET A 285 -2.38 25.23 28.25
C MET A 285 -1.36 25.27 27.10
N VAL A 286 -1.50 26.19 26.13
CA VAL A 286 -0.58 26.34 24.99
C VAL A 286 0.79 26.87 25.41
N TRP A 287 0.82 27.87 26.30
CA TRP A 287 2.05 28.57 26.71
C TRP A 287 2.76 27.94 27.90
N ARG A 288 2.07 27.09 28.68
CA ARG A 288 2.69 26.32 29.77
C ARG A 288 2.98 24.87 29.38
N ARG A 289 2.87 24.53 28.10
CA ARG A 289 3.10 23.16 27.62
C ARG A 289 4.52 22.68 27.96
N PRO A 290 4.69 21.40 28.38
CA PRO A 290 5.98 20.80 28.66
C PRO A 290 6.81 20.66 27.38
N GLY A 291 8.11 20.90 27.47
CA GLY A 291 9.06 20.75 26.37
C GLY A 291 10.18 21.79 26.39
N PRO A 292 11.22 21.61 25.56
CA PRO A 292 12.29 22.59 25.41
C PRO A 292 11.73 23.92 24.89
N ARG A 293 12.12 25.02 25.53
CA ARG A 293 11.64 26.39 25.21
C ARG A 293 12.53 27.06 24.16
N ASP A 294 12.69 26.37 23.03
CA ASP A 294 13.43 26.84 21.87
C ASP A 294 12.63 27.86 21.03
N GLU A 295 13.22 28.35 19.94
CA GLU A 295 12.54 29.29 19.04
C GLU A 295 11.31 28.66 18.38
N HIS A 296 11.39 27.37 18.04
CA HIS A 296 10.25 26.60 17.51
C HIS A 296 9.09 26.56 18.51
N TYR A 297 9.37 26.40 19.81
CA TYR A 297 8.35 26.49 20.86
C TYR A 297 7.62 27.84 20.83
N LYS A 298 8.35 28.94 20.77
CA LYS A 298 7.74 30.28 20.74
C LYS A 298 6.91 30.49 19.47
N ALA A 299 7.44 30.10 18.31
CA ALA A 299 6.75 30.21 17.03
C ALA A 299 5.41 29.43 17.03
N VAL A 300 5.43 28.17 17.47
CA VAL A 300 4.20 27.36 17.56
C VAL A 300 3.21 27.94 18.58
N GLY A 301 3.71 28.49 19.70
CA GLY A 301 2.88 29.17 20.69
C GLY A 301 2.12 30.34 20.07
N TRP A 302 2.83 31.26 19.42
CA TRP A 302 2.24 32.42 18.75
C TRP A 302 1.24 32.03 17.65
N VAL A 303 1.59 31.08 16.78
CA VAL A 303 0.70 30.62 15.70
C VAL A 303 -0.61 30.07 16.27
N LEU A 304 -0.54 29.23 17.31
CA LEU A 304 -1.75 28.70 17.95
C LEU A 304 -2.55 29.80 18.65
N SER A 305 -1.89 30.74 19.33
CA SER A 305 -2.55 31.88 19.97
C SER A 305 -3.32 32.74 18.97
N VAL A 306 -2.69 33.09 17.85
CA VAL A 306 -3.34 33.87 16.78
C VAL A 306 -4.50 33.09 16.18
N ALA A 307 -4.32 31.80 15.86
CA ALA A 307 -5.39 30.97 15.31
C ALA A 307 -6.59 30.87 16.26
N LEU A 308 -6.35 30.64 17.55
CA LEU A 308 -7.40 30.58 18.57
C LEU A 308 -8.11 31.94 18.73
N PHE A 309 -7.37 33.04 18.75
CA PHE A 309 -7.94 34.38 18.83
C PHE A 309 -8.81 34.71 17.61
N VAL A 310 -8.37 34.37 16.39
CA VAL A 310 -9.17 34.51 15.18
C VAL A 310 -10.45 33.67 15.26
N LEU A 311 -10.39 32.44 15.76
CA LEU A 311 -11.59 31.62 15.98
C LEU A 311 -12.56 32.28 16.97
N LEU A 312 -12.06 32.86 18.06
CA LEU A 312 -12.90 33.60 19.00
C LEU A 312 -13.58 34.79 18.33
N LEU A 313 -12.84 35.59 17.56
CA LEU A 313 -13.39 36.73 16.81
C LEU A 313 -14.48 36.28 15.83
N LEU A 314 -14.25 35.21 15.06
CA LEU A 314 -15.24 34.65 14.14
C LEU A 314 -16.52 34.23 14.87
N ARG A 315 -16.40 33.65 16.07
CA ARG A 315 -17.55 33.26 16.89
C ARG A 315 -18.29 34.46 17.49
N VAL A 316 -17.57 35.52 17.88
CA VAL A 316 -18.14 36.76 18.44
C VAL A 316 -18.89 37.56 17.37
N ILE A 317 -18.32 37.67 16.17
CA ILE A 317 -18.89 38.40 15.03
C ILE A 317 -20.11 37.66 14.42
N GLY A 318 -20.35 36.40 14.81
CA GLY A 318 -21.47 35.60 14.32
C GLY A 318 -21.17 34.86 13.01
N ALA A 319 -19.91 34.80 12.59
CA ALA A 319 -19.46 34.04 11.43
C ALA A 319 -19.33 32.54 11.74
N PHE A 320 -20.43 31.91 12.17
CA PHE A 320 -20.46 30.52 12.64
C PHE A 320 -19.91 29.49 11.65
N PRO A 321 -20.20 29.55 10.33
CA PRO A 321 -19.60 28.63 9.36
C PRO A 321 -18.07 28.71 9.36
N LEU A 322 -17.51 29.92 9.32
CA LEU A 322 -16.06 30.15 9.31
C LEU A 322 -15.40 29.71 10.63
N PHE A 323 -16.07 29.92 11.77
CA PHE A 323 -15.61 29.40 13.06
C PHE A 323 -15.49 27.87 13.03
N TRP A 324 -16.56 27.16 12.64
CA TRP A 324 -16.56 25.69 12.66
C TRP A 324 -15.61 25.09 11.64
N THR A 325 -15.41 25.72 10.47
CA THR A 325 -14.40 25.29 9.50
C THR A 325 -12.99 25.41 10.06
N GLY A 326 -12.62 26.55 10.64
CA GLY A 326 -11.30 26.73 11.26
C GLY A 326 -11.07 25.79 12.46
N ALA A 327 -12.09 25.61 13.31
CA ALA A 327 -12.04 24.68 14.44
C ALA A 327 -11.86 23.22 13.99
N LEU A 328 -12.56 22.81 12.92
CA LEU A 328 -12.43 21.49 12.31
C LEU A 328 -11.01 21.25 11.78
N LEU A 329 -10.45 22.21 11.03
CA LEU A 329 -9.11 22.09 10.46
C LEU A 329 -8.04 21.94 11.55
N LEU A 330 -8.11 22.78 12.59
CA LEU A 330 -7.17 22.72 13.72
C LEU A 330 -7.35 21.44 14.54
N GLY A 331 -8.59 20.99 14.72
CA GLY A 331 -8.92 19.73 15.39
C GLY A 331 -8.40 18.50 14.64
N VAL A 332 -8.64 18.43 13.32
CA VAL A 332 -8.15 17.33 12.46
C VAL A 332 -6.63 17.29 12.47
N TYR A 333 -5.95 18.43 12.37
CA TYR A 333 -4.49 18.51 12.49
C TYR A 333 -4.01 17.94 13.83
N GLY A 334 -4.65 18.35 14.93
CA GLY A 334 -4.34 17.85 16.28
C GLY A 334 -4.54 16.34 16.42
N ILE A 335 -5.67 15.81 15.95
CA ILE A 335 -6.01 14.38 16.01
C ILE A 335 -5.03 13.56 15.16
N VAL A 336 -4.70 14.00 13.95
CA VAL A 336 -3.74 13.31 13.09
C VAL A 336 -2.34 13.27 13.72
N ARG A 337 -1.91 14.37 14.35
CA ARG A 337 -0.64 14.43 15.09
C ARG A 337 -0.67 13.47 16.29
N LEU A 338 -1.77 13.47 17.04
CA LEU A 338 -1.97 12.59 18.19
C LEU A 338 -1.93 11.11 17.77
N LEU A 339 -2.66 10.72 16.73
CA LEU A 339 -2.70 9.35 16.24
C LEU A 339 -1.33 8.88 15.75
N SER A 340 -0.58 9.76 15.10
CA SER A 340 0.79 9.48 14.66
C SER A 340 1.73 9.25 15.85
N ALA A 341 1.56 10.00 16.95
CA ALA A 341 2.33 9.81 18.19
C ALA A 341 1.95 8.51 18.93
N ILE A 342 0.66 8.16 18.97
CA ILE A 342 0.19 6.92 19.62
C ILE A 342 0.74 5.70 18.89
N THR A 343 0.65 5.68 17.56
CA THR A 343 1.05 4.52 16.76
C THR A 343 2.55 4.27 16.73
N THR A 344 3.35 5.35 16.68
CA THR A 344 4.80 5.25 16.84
C THR A 344 5.18 4.71 18.22
N HIS A 345 4.47 5.12 19.28
CA HIS A 345 4.70 4.61 20.62
C HIS A 345 4.26 3.15 20.81
N LEU A 346 3.11 2.75 20.26
CA LEU A 346 2.63 1.37 20.33
C LEU A 346 3.59 0.37 19.68
N GLN A 347 4.36 0.82 18.68
CA GLN A 347 5.33 0.00 17.97
C GLN A 347 6.72 -0.01 18.62
N ARG A 348 6.96 0.82 19.64
CA ARG A 348 8.23 0.86 20.36
C ARG A 348 8.39 -0.38 21.25
N THR A 349 9.58 -0.99 21.20
CA THR A 349 9.97 -2.09 22.08
C THR A 349 9.77 -1.70 23.55
N PRO A 350 9.15 -2.56 24.39
CA PRO A 350 8.97 -2.26 25.81
C PRO A 350 10.31 -1.92 26.47
N GLY A 351 10.40 -0.77 27.16
CA GLY A 351 11.59 -0.36 27.92
C GLY A 351 12.68 0.37 27.13
N ALA A 352 12.55 0.54 25.81
CA ALA A 352 13.51 1.30 25.01
C ALA A 352 13.52 2.81 25.38
N PRO A 353 14.69 3.49 25.39
CA PRO A 353 14.80 4.93 25.66
C PRO A 353 13.90 5.77 24.75
N LEU A 354 13.42 6.91 25.28
CA LEU A 354 12.48 7.77 24.54
C LEU A 354 13.07 8.39 23.26
N ASP A 355 14.39 8.46 23.13
CA ASP A 355 15.11 9.06 22.00
C ASP A 355 15.46 8.07 20.89
N GLU A 356 15.20 6.77 21.08
CA GLU A 356 15.54 5.76 20.08
C GLU A 356 14.58 5.84 18.87
N PRO A 357 15.10 5.95 17.63
CA PRO A 357 14.28 6.06 16.43
C PRO A 357 13.53 4.76 16.16
N VAL A 358 12.20 4.81 16.29
CA VAL A 358 11.32 3.67 16.02
C VAL A 358 11.04 3.58 14.52
N VAL A 359 11.48 2.50 13.87
CA VAL A 359 11.06 2.19 12.50
C VAL A 359 9.64 1.64 12.56
N PRO A 360 8.64 2.34 11.96
CA PRO A 360 7.27 1.93 12.11
C PRO A 360 6.99 0.56 11.47
N SER A 361 6.20 -0.29 12.12
CA SER A 361 5.73 -1.50 11.48
C SER A 361 4.84 -1.15 10.28
N ILE A 362 5.06 -1.86 9.18
CA ILE A 362 4.36 -1.67 7.90
C ILE A 362 2.84 -1.55 8.09
N GLY A 363 2.25 -2.47 8.87
CA GLY A 363 0.82 -2.52 9.11
C GLY A 363 0.32 -1.30 9.90
N GLY A 364 1.03 -0.88 10.94
CA GLY A 364 0.56 0.25 11.74
C GLY A 364 0.80 1.60 11.08
N ALA A 365 1.86 1.76 10.28
CA ALA A 365 2.00 2.96 9.45
C ALA A 365 0.94 3.01 8.32
N ALA A 366 0.52 1.86 7.77
CA ALA A 366 -0.62 1.79 6.83
C ALA A 366 -1.90 2.28 7.50
N PHE A 367 -2.17 1.77 8.70
CA PHE A 367 -3.36 2.06 9.48
C PHE A 367 -3.48 3.56 9.81
N VAL A 368 -2.40 4.21 10.25
CA VAL A 368 -2.38 5.65 10.52
C VAL A 368 -2.69 6.46 9.27
N ARG A 369 -2.11 6.07 8.13
CA ARG A 369 -2.37 6.75 6.86
C ARG A 369 -3.80 6.55 6.42
N ALA A 370 -4.36 5.35 6.52
CA ALA A 370 -5.74 5.08 6.19
C ALA A 370 -6.71 5.90 7.05
N ILE A 371 -6.51 5.93 8.38
CA ILE A 371 -7.32 6.77 9.27
C ILE A 371 -7.15 8.25 8.92
N ARG A 372 -5.93 8.71 8.62
CA ARG A 372 -5.70 10.09 8.21
C ARG A 372 -6.48 10.44 6.94
N VAL A 373 -6.49 9.56 5.94
CA VAL A 373 -7.29 9.74 4.72
C VAL A 373 -8.78 9.83 5.05
N LEU A 374 -9.28 8.91 5.88
CA LEU A 374 -10.69 8.89 6.30
C LEU A 374 -11.07 10.16 7.07
N LEU A 375 -10.21 10.62 7.99
CA LEU A 375 -10.41 11.87 8.73
C LEU A 375 -10.42 13.09 7.82
N ILE A 376 -9.55 13.13 6.80
CA ILE A 376 -9.52 14.24 5.83
C ILE A 376 -10.78 14.22 4.97
N ILE A 377 -11.24 13.05 4.52
CA ILE A 377 -12.50 12.91 3.76
C ILE A 377 -13.70 13.35 4.61
N ALA A 378 -13.79 12.86 5.85
CA ALA A 378 -14.85 13.25 6.79
C ALA A 378 -14.82 14.77 7.05
N ALA A 379 -13.63 15.34 7.24
CA ALA A 379 -13.46 16.77 7.40
C ALA A 379 -13.90 17.56 6.16
N ALA A 380 -13.58 17.09 4.95
CA ALA A 380 -14.02 17.72 3.71
C ALA A 380 -15.55 17.68 3.55
N LEU A 381 -16.20 16.57 3.90
CA LEU A 381 -17.66 16.45 3.88
C LEU A 381 -18.33 17.40 4.88
N VAL A 382 -17.80 17.48 6.10
CA VAL A 382 -18.29 18.43 7.11
C VAL A 382 -18.06 19.87 6.68
N LEU A 383 -16.91 20.16 6.04
CA LEU A 383 -16.59 21.49 5.50
C LEU A 383 -17.61 21.89 4.41
N ALA A 384 -17.91 20.99 3.48
CA ALA A 384 -18.90 21.23 2.43
C ALA A 384 -20.27 21.54 3.04
N ARG A 385 -20.73 20.72 3.99
CA ARG A 385 -21.99 20.95 4.71
C ARG A 385 -22.00 22.28 5.47
N ASN A 386 -20.92 22.63 6.15
CA ASN A 386 -20.83 23.88 6.92
C ASN A 386 -20.85 25.12 6.04
N LEU A 387 -20.32 25.04 4.81
CA LEU A 387 -20.33 26.13 3.84
C LEU A 387 -21.65 26.22 3.05
N GLY A 388 -22.65 25.39 3.37
CA GLY A 388 -23.92 25.34 2.64
C GLY A 388 -23.80 24.72 1.25
N ILE A 389 -22.69 24.02 1.00
CA ILE A 389 -22.41 23.37 -0.27
C ILE A 389 -22.97 21.94 -0.20
N ASP A 390 -24.12 21.72 -0.85
CA ASP A 390 -24.71 20.40 -0.93
C ASP A 390 -23.81 19.46 -1.75
N PRO A 391 -23.40 18.29 -1.21
CA PRO A 391 -22.56 17.34 -1.95
C PRO A 391 -23.17 16.92 -3.28
N VAL A 392 -24.51 16.80 -3.31
CA VAL A 392 -25.26 16.48 -4.53
C VAL A 392 -25.15 17.61 -5.55
N GLN A 393 -25.30 18.87 -5.13
CA GLN A 393 -25.10 20.03 -6.00
C GLN A 393 -23.64 20.17 -6.46
N VAL A 394 -22.66 19.75 -5.66
CA VAL A 394 -21.26 19.72 -6.13
C VAL A 394 -21.08 18.70 -7.24
N MET A 395 -21.82 17.59 -7.23
CA MET A 395 -21.74 16.52 -8.23
C MET A 395 -22.56 16.82 -9.49
N THR A 396 -23.64 17.59 -9.39
CA THR A 396 -24.55 17.89 -10.51
C THR A 396 -24.47 19.33 -11.02
N GLY A 397 -23.93 20.25 -10.23
CA GLY A 397 -23.90 21.68 -10.54
C GLY A 397 -22.95 22.02 -11.69
N GLU A 398 -23.39 22.92 -12.56
CA GLU A 398 -22.67 23.32 -13.76
C GLU A 398 -21.84 24.60 -13.61
N SER A 399 -21.97 25.32 -12.48
CA SER A 399 -21.27 26.58 -12.29
C SER A 399 -19.74 26.42 -12.30
N ALA A 400 -19.03 27.42 -12.83
CA ALA A 400 -17.57 27.38 -12.94
C ALA A 400 -16.90 27.18 -11.57
N ALA A 401 -17.43 27.82 -10.52
CA ALA A 401 -16.95 27.65 -9.15
C ALA A 401 -17.11 26.22 -8.62
N ILE A 402 -18.25 25.57 -8.90
CA ILE A 402 -18.50 24.18 -8.50
C ILE A 402 -17.58 23.21 -9.26
N ARG A 403 -17.32 23.46 -10.55
CA ARG A 403 -16.38 22.64 -11.36
C ARG A 403 -14.96 22.71 -10.80
N ILE A 404 -14.47 23.92 -10.48
CA ILE A 404 -13.14 24.11 -9.88
C ILE A 404 -13.06 23.42 -8.51
N LEU A 405 -14.08 23.58 -7.67
CA LEU A 405 -14.13 22.95 -6.35
C LEU A 405 -14.15 21.41 -6.45
N ARG A 406 -14.94 20.85 -7.38
CA ARG A 406 -15.00 19.40 -7.66
C ARG A 406 -13.66 18.87 -8.16
N GLY A 407 -13.00 19.62 -9.05
CA GLY A 407 -11.67 19.30 -9.54
C GLY A 407 -10.64 19.31 -8.42
N ALA A 408 -10.59 20.36 -7.61
CA ALA A 408 -9.68 20.47 -6.47
C ALA A 408 -9.89 19.35 -5.44
N LEU A 409 -11.14 19.01 -5.11
CA LEU A 409 -11.48 17.90 -4.22
C LEU A 409 -10.99 16.57 -4.81
N SER A 410 -11.26 16.32 -6.09
CA SER A 410 -10.81 15.12 -6.79
C SER A 410 -9.29 15.00 -6.79
N VAL A 411 -8.55 16.09 -7.00
CA VAL A 411 -7.08 16.10 -6.93
C VAL A 411 -6.58 15.69 -5.54
N VAL A 412 -7.20 16.21 -4.47
CA VAL A 412 -6.85 15.81 -3.10
C VAL A 412 -7.11 14.32 -2.88
N VAL A 413 -8.26 13.81 -3.32
CA VAL A 413 -8.62 12.38 -3.19
C VAL A 413 -7.64 11.49 -3.96
N ILE A 414 -7.32 11.85 -5.21
CA ILE A 414 -6.34 11.14 -6.05
C ILE A 414 -4.96 11.13 -5.37
N ALA A 415 -4.51 12.26 -4.82
CA ALA A 415 -3.22 12.37 -4.13
C ALA A 415 -3.16 11.49 -2.87
N LEU A 416 -4.25 11.46 -2.09
CA LEU A 416 -4.36 10.60 -0.90
C LEU A 416 -4.38 9.12 -1.27
N PHE A 417 -5.11 8.75 -2.31
CA PHE A 417 -5.15 7.37 -2.81
C PHE A 417 -3.78 6.94 -3.34
N ALA A 418 -3.11 7.78 -4.12
CA ALA A 418 -1.77 7.50 -4.63
C ALA A 418 -0.73 7.38 -3.49
N ASP A 419 -0.77 8.23 -2.45
CA ASP A 419 0.10 8.09 -1.27
C ASP A 419 -0.17 6.77 -0.52
N LEU A 420 -1.42 6.32 -0.44
CA LEU A 420 -1.79 5.04 0.17
C LEU A 420 -1.25 3.85 -0.64
N VAL A 421 -1.50 3.82 -1.94
CA VAL A 421 -1.00 2.78 -2.86
C VAL A 421 0.53 2.73 -2.82
N TRP A 422 1.19 3.89 -2.90
CA TRP A 422 2.64 3.99 -2.80
C TRP A 422 3.16 3.45 -1.48
N PHE A 423 2.50 3.79 -0.38
CA PHE A 423 2.89 3.31 0.95
C PHE A 423 2.82 1.79 1.03
N VAL A 424 1.70 1.18 0.60
CA VAL A 424 1.51 -0.27 0.61
C VAL A 424 2.58 -0.96 -0.24
N PHE A 425 2.82 -0.46 -1.45
CA PHE A 425 3.83 -1.00 -2.36
C PHE A 425 5.23 -0.91 -1.78
N LYS A 426 5.64 0.28 -1.31
CA LYS A 426 6.95 0.51 -0.67
C LYS A 426 7.14 -0.45 0.50
N ALA A 427 6.11 -0.62 1.32
CA ALA A 427 6.16 -1.48 2.47
C ALA A 427 6.31 -2.97 2.11
N MET A 428 5.62 -3.44 1.06
CA MET A 428 5.80 -4.80 0.53
C MET A 428 7.23 -5.03 0.03
N LEU A 429 7.83 -4.04 -0.65
CA LEU A 429 9.23 -4.10 -1.11
C LEU A 429 10.20 -4.15 0.07
N GLU A 430 10.05 -3.26 1.06
CA GLU A 430 10.91 -3.21 2.24
C GLU A 430 10.83 -4.51 3.05
N ARG A 431 9.65 -5.14 3.15
CA ARG A 431 9.50 -6.45 3.79
C ARG A 431 10.29 -7.53 3.06
N LYS A 432 10.22 -7.58 1.74
CA LYS A 432 10.99 -8.53 0.92
C LYS A 432 12.49 -8.27 1.02
N LEU A 433 12.91 -7.01 1.10
CA LEU A 433 14.32 -6.64 1.29
C LEU A 433 14.84 -7.06 2.67
N ALA A 434 14.07 -6.79 3.73
CA ALA A 434 14.43 -7.18 5.10
C ALA A 434 14.54 -8.70 5.24
N GLN A 435 13.63 -9.46 4.61
CA GLN A 435 13.73 -10.92 4.53
C GLN A 435 14.99 -11.38 3.79
N ALA A 436 15.37 -10.72 2.70
CA ALA A 436 16.62 -11.00 1.98
C ALA A 436 17.88 -10.54 2.73
N GLN A 437 17.76 -9.69 3.75
CA GLN A 437 18.88 -9.25 4.59
C GLN A 437 19.05 -10.09 5.86
N ALA A 438 17.97 -10.72 6.35
CA ALA A 438 17.99 -11.59 7.52
C ALA A 438 18.60 -12.98 7.27
N VAL A 439 18.78 -13.38 6.00
CA VAL A 439 19.55 -14.58 5.64
C VAL A 439 21.03 -14.28 5.86
N GLY A 440 21.62 -14.91 6.89
CA GLY A 440 23.01 -14.73 7.29
C GLY A 440 24.03 -15.24 6.25
N PRO A 441 25.30 -14.82 6.36
CA PRO A 441 26.37 -15.20 5.41
C PRO A 441 26.70 -16.70 5.38
N ASP A 442 26.21 -17.49 6.35
CA ASP A 442 26.52 -18.93 6.47
C ASP A 442 25.69 -19.83 5.54
N ASP A 443 24.60 -19.32 4.94
CA ASP A 443 23.79 -20.05 3.96
C ASP A 443 24.33 -19.83 2.53
N THR A 444 25.36 -20.60 2.17
CA THR A 444 26.04 -20.53 0.85
C THR A 444 25.09 -20.69 -0.34
N THR A 445 23.93 -21.32 -0.14
CA THR A 445 22.91 -21.59 -1.17
C THR A 445 21.98 -20.39 -1.41
N HIS A 446 21.73 -19.54 -0.41
CA HIS A 446 20.77 -18.41 -0.48
C HIS A 446 21.45 -17.03 -0.58
N ALA A 447 22.74 -16.92 -0.28
CA ALA A 447 23.51 -15.66 -0.35
C ALA A 447 23.49 -14.99 -1.74
N GLY A 448 23.51 -15.78 -2.83
CA GLY A 448 23.48 -15.28 -4.20
C GLY A 448 22.13 -14.65 -4.59
N GLN A 449 21.01 -15.20 -4.12
CA GLN A 449 19.66 -14.67 -4.37
C GLN A 449 19.42 -13.37 -3.58
N ALA A 450 19.86 -13.34 -2.32
CA ALA A 450 19.80 -12.16 -1.47
C ALA A 450 20.57 -10.98 -2.06
N THR A 451 21.76 -11.22 -2.63
CA THR A 451 22.60 -10.18 -3.24
C THR A 451 21.95 -9.58 -4.50
N ARG A 452 21.32 -10.40 -5.35
CA ARG A 452 20.58 -9.92 -6.54
C ARG A 452 19.34 -9.12 -6.17
N LEU A 453 18.60 -9.53 -5.14
CA LEU A 453 17.42 -8.79 -4.67
C LEU A 453 17.79 -7.39 -4.17
N ARG A 454 18.96 -7.23 -3.53
CA ARG A 454 19.44 -5.93 -3.04
C ARG A 454 19.70 -4.92 -4.16
N THR A 455 20.07 -5.37 -5.37
CA THR A 455 20.32 -4.48 -6.51
C THR A 455 19.08 -4.24 -7.37
N VAL A 456 18.18 -5.23 -7.49
CA VAL A 456 16.97 -5.12 -8.31
C VAL A 456 15.83 -4.37 -7.62
N LEU A 457 15.60 -4.59 -6.32
CA LEU A 457 14.49 -3.95 -5.59
C LEU A 457 14.50 -2.41 -5.64
N PRO A 458 15.65 -1.72 -5.49
CA PRO A 458 15.70 -0.26 -5.59
C PRO A 458 15.27 0.26 -6.97
N ILE A 459 15.65 -0.45 -8.04
CA ILE A 459 15.26 -0.10 -9.40
C ILE A 459 13.74 -0.26 -9.56
N LEU A 460 13.19 -1.40 -9.13
CA LEU A 460 11.74 -1.66 -9.16
C LEU A 460 10.97 -0.60 -8.37
N ARG A 461 11.48 -0.22 -7.18
CA ARG A 461 10.89 0.84 -6.36
C ARG A 461 10.80 2.15 -7.14
N ASN A 462 11.89 2.57 -7.77
CA ASN A 462 11.93 3.84 -8.51
C ASN A 462 11.05 3.81 -9.75
N VAL A 463 11.06 2.71 -10.52
CA VAL A 463 10.21 2.55 -11.70
C VAL A 463 8.73 2.61 -11.29
N SER A 464 8.31 1.84 -10.30
CA SER A 464 6.92 1.86 -9.82
C SER A 464 6.51 3.21 -9.23
N PHE A 465 7.43 3.94 -8.59
CA PHE A 465 7.19 5.31 -8.13
C PHE A 465 6.86 6.24 -9.30
N VAL A 466 7.73 6.23 -10.32
CA VAL A 466 7.59 7.10 -11.49
C VAL A 466 6.30 6.77 -12.24
N THR A 467 6.00 5.49 -12.46
CA THR A 467 4.75 5.06 -13.11
C THR A 467 3.52 5.50 -12.32
N LEU A 468 3.49 5.29 -11.00
CA LEU A 468 2.36 5.70 -10.16
C LEU A 468 2.21 7.22 -10.11
N ALA A 469 3.31 7.96 -10.03
CA ALA A 469 3.30 9.42 -10.05
C ALA A 469 2.76 9.95 -11.39
N LEU A 470 3.20 9.38 -12.52
CA LEU A 470 2.71 9.72 -13.85
C LEU A 470 1.20 9.52 -13.95
N ILE A 471 0.69 8.36 -13.56
CA ILE A 471 -0.75 8.06 -13.57
C ILE A 471 -1.50 9.05 -12.67
N ALA A 472 -1.05 9.25 -11.42
CA ALA A 472 -1.70 10.15 -10.49
C ALA A 472 -1.77 11.60 -11.00
N VAL A 473 -0.70 12.09 -11.65
CA VAL A 473 -0.65 13.43 -12.23
C VAL A 473 -1.61 13.55 -13.41
N LEU A 474 -1.61 12.59 -14.34
CA LEU A 474 -2.53 12.60 -15.48
C LEU A 474 -3.99 12.54 -15.02
N THR A 475 -4.32 11.67 -14.06
CA THR A 475 -5.68 11.59 -13.49
C THR A 475 -6.06 12.89 -12.79
N ALA A 476 -5.14 13.52 -12.06
CA ALA A 476 -5.39 14.81 -11.40
C ALA A 476 -5.63 15.95 -12.39
N MET A 477 -4.86 16.01 -13.49
CA MET A 477 -5.08 16.99 -14.56
C MET A 477 -6.43 16.78 -15.25
N SER A 478 -6.81 15.53 -15.53
CA SER A 478 -8.13 15.19 -16.08
C SER A 478 -9.27 15.61 -15.15
N ALA A 479 -9.10 15.44 -13.83
CA ALA A 479 -10.08 15.89 -12.84
C ALA A 479 -10.24 17.42 -12.79
N LEU A 480 -9.22 18.18 -13.19
CA LEU A 480 -9.28 19.64 -13.35
C LEU A 480 -9.90 20.08 -14.68
N GLY A 481 -10.32 19.14 -15.53
CA GLY A 481 -10.89 19.42 -16.85
C GLY A 481 -9.86 19.68 -17.96
N ILE A 482 -8.58 19.38 -17.71
CA ILE A 482 -7.53 19.46 -18.73
C ILE A 482 -7.62 18.22 -19.62
N ASP A 483 -7.64 18.42 -20.95
CA ASP A 483 -7.58 17.31 -21.89
C ASP A 483 -6.20 16.63 -21.81
N ILE A 484 -6.21 15.38 -21.34
CA ILE A 484 -5.01 14.56 -21.21
C ILE A 484 -4.74 13.70 -22.44
N ALA A 485 -5.59 13.72 -23.47
CA ALA A 485 -5.42 12.88 -24.66
C ALA A 485 -4.05 13.05 -25.32
N PRO A 486 -3.48 14.27 -25.50
CA PRO A 486 -2.13 14.43 -26.05
C PRO A 486 -1.04 13.84 -25.14
N MET A 487 -1.17 14.00 -23.82
CA MET A 487 -0.20 13.48 -22.85
C MET A 487 -0.25 11.95 -22.77
N VAL A 488 -1.46 11.37 -22.82
CA VAL A 488 -1.68 9.93 -22.87
C VAL A 488 -1.16 9.36 -24.18
N ALA A 489 -1.35 10.04 -25.31
CA ALA A 489 -0.79 9.65 -26.60
C ALA A 489 0.74 9.64 -26.56
N GLY A 490 1.37 10.69 -26.03
CA GLY A 490 2.83 10.76 -25.85
C GLY A 490 3.38 9.68 -24.91
N ALA A 491 2.71 9.46 -23.77
CA ALA A 491 3.03 8.36 -22.85
C ALA A 491 2.83 6.98 -23.51
N GLY A 492 1.86 6.85 -24.41
CA GLY A 492 1.61 5.64 -25.20
C GLY A 492 2.77 5.30 -26.13
N VAL A 493 3.32 6.28 -26.85
CA VAL A 493 4.50 6.08 -27.72
C VAL A 493 5.72 5.62 -26.89
N LEU A 494 5.97 6.25 -25.74
CA LEU A 494 7.01 5.80 -24.81
C LEU A 494 6.76 4.37 -24.31
N GLY A 495 5.50 4.04 -23.99
CA GLY A 495 5.09 2.70 -23.58
C GLY A 495 5.35 1.65 -24.66
N ILE A 496 5.09 1.97 -25.93
CA ILE A 496 5.37 1.09 -27.07
C ILE A 496 6.88 0.86 -27.21
N ALA A 497 7.70 1.91 -27.11
CA ALA A 497 9.15 1.79 -27.18
C ALA A 497 9.71 0.88 -26.07
N VAL A 498 9.23 1.05 -24.83
CA VAL A 498 9.59 0.16 -23.70
C VAL A 498 9.08 -1.27 -23.95
N GLY A 499 7.87 -1.41 -24.51
CA GLY A 499 7.29 -2.71 -24.86
C GLY A 499 8.13 -3.48 -25.88
N PHE A 500 8.61 -2.82 -26.94
CA PHE A 500 9.52 -3.44 -27.91
C PHE A 500 10.86 -3.84 -27.27
N GLY A 501 11.41 -3.00 -26.37
CA GLY A 501 12.63 -3.36 -25.63
C GLY A 501 12.47 -4.55 -24.68
N ALA A 502 11.26 -4.78 -24.15
CA ALA A 502 10.94 -5.86 -23.22
C ALA A 502 10.37 -7.13 -23.90
N GLN A 503 10.17 -7.12 -25.22
CA GLN A 503 9.50 -8.20 -25.94
C GLN A 503 10.18 -9.57 -25.74
N THR A 504 11.51 -9.60 -25.78
CA THR A 504 12.30 -10.84 -25.61
C THR A 504 12.14 -11.42 -24.20
N LEU A 505 12.10 -10.56 -23.18
CA LEU A 505 11.85 -10.98 -21.79
C LEU A 505 10.48 -11.63 -21.64
N VAL A 506 9.44 -11.04 -22.24
CA VAL A 506 8.08 -11.61 -22.19
C VAL A 506 8.04 -12.95 -22.92
N LYS A 507 8.65 -13.03 -24.11
CA LYS A 507 8.77 -14.29 -24.87
C LYS A 507 9.42 -15.38 -24.01
N ASP A 508 10.53 -15.08 -23.35
CA ASP A 508 11.24 -16.03 -22.49
C ASP A 508 10.38 -16.52 -21.33
N ILE A 509 9.67 -15.63 -20.63
CA ILE A 509 8.85 -16.02 -19.48
C ILE A 509 7.69 -16.91 -19.94
N VAL A 510 7.00 -16.52 -21.01
CA VAL A 510 5.86 -17.29 -21.55
C VAL A 510 6.33 -18.65 -22.06
N SER A 511 7.42 -18.71 -22.83
CA SER A 511 8.01 -19.98 -23.28
C SER A 511 8.44 -20.86 -22.11
N GLY A 512 9.05 -20.28 -21.06
CA GLY A 512 9.44 -21.02 -19.86
C GLY A 512 8.24 -21.64 -19.16
N VAL A 513 7.16 -20.88 -19.00
CA VAL A 513 5.90 -21.36 -18.41
C VAL A 513 5.36 -22.55 -19.19
N PHE A 514 5.33 -22.50 -20.53
CA PHE A 514 4.89 -23.63 -21.36
C PHE A 514 5.80 -24.85 -21.24
N PHE A 515 7.13 -24.69 -21.24
CA PHE A 515 8.04 -25.82 -21.03
C PHE A 515 7.81 -26.53 -19.68
N LEU A 516 7.46 -25.78 -18.64
CA LEU A 516 7.13 -26.34 -17.32
C LEU A 516 5.75 -27.02 -17.32
N PHE A 517 4.74 -26.40 -17.94
CA PHE A 517 3.39 -26.97 -18.03
C PHE A 517 3.34 -28.25 -18.86
N ASP A 518 4.05 -28.29 -19.98
CA ASP A 518 4.16 -29.46 -20.84
C ASP A 518 5.12 -30.52 -20.26
N ASP A 519 5.70 -30.25 -19.08
CA ASP A 519 6.73 -31.06 -18.45
C ASP A 519 7.78 -31.48 -19.48
N ALA A 520 8.35 -30.57 -20.27
CA ALA A 520 9.24 -30.94 -21.38
C ALA A 520 10.56 -31.57 -20.88
N PHE A 521 11.04 -31.11 -19.71
CA PHE A 521 12.22 -31.63 -19.04
C PHE A 521 12.25 -31.23 -17.55
N ARG A 522 12.95 -32.02 -16.75
CA ARG A 522 13.10 -31.83 -15.29
C ARG A 522 14.57 -31.63 -14.89
N VAL A 523 14.79 -31.12 -13.68
CA VAL A 523 16.15 -31.03 -13.10
C VAL A 523 16.73 -32.43 -12.99
N GLY A 524 17.97 -32.60 -13.48
CA GLY A 524 18.67 -33.88 -13.53
C GLY A 524 18.54 -34.65 -14.84
N GLU A 525 17.62 -34.27 -15.74
CA GLU A 525 17.50 -34.90 -17.06
C GLU A 525 18.54 -34.35 -18.04
N TYR A 526 19.01 -35.21 -18.94
CA TYR A 526 19.95 -34.85 -20.02
C TYR A 526 19.17 -34.48 -21.27
N ILE A 527 19.33 -33.23 -21.70
CA ILE A 527 18.60 -32.70 -22.85
C ILE A 527 19.55 -32.16 -23.91
N GLN A 528 19.04 -32.15 -25.15
CA GLN A 528 19.65 -31.47 -26.28
C GLN A 528 18.64 -30.50 -26.89
N SER A 529 19.05 -29.26 -27.09
CA SER A 529 18.27 -28.22 -27.75
C SER A 529 19.21 -27.45 -28.69
N GLY A 530 18.96 -27.57 -30.00
CA GLY A 530 19.87 -27.08 -31.03
C GLY A 530 21.32 -27.54 -30.82
N ASN A 531 22.21 -26.58 -30.57
CA ASN A 531 23.64 -26.82 -30.31
C ASN A 531 23.98 -27.01 -28.82
N TYR A 532 23.01 -26.82 -27.93
CA TYR A 532 23.20 -26.95 -26.49
C TYR A 532 22.89 -28.38 -26.05
N LYS A 533 23.83 -29.05 -25.39
CA LYS A 533 23.63 -30.37 -24.78
C LYS A 533 24.12 -30.37 -23.34
N GLY A 534 23.36 -30.95 -22.44
CA GLY A 534 23.77 -31.08 -21.06
C GLY A 534 22.67 -31.53 -20.12
N THR A 535 23.06 -31.80 -18.88
CA THR A 535 22.14 -32.09 -17.78
C THR A 535 21.55 -30.79 -17.25
N VAL A 536 20.24 -30.76 -17.05
CA VAL A 536 19.54 -29.62 -16.46
C VAL A 536 19.91 -29.50 -14.98
N GLU A 537 20.64 -28.45 -14.61
CA GLU A 537 20.99 -28.22 -13.20
C GLU A 537 19.92 -27.43 -12.44
N SER A 538 19.36 -26.42 -13.09
CA SER A 538 18.32 -25.56 -12.53
C SER A 538 17.72 -24.71 -13.63
N PHE A 539 16.51 -24.21 -13.37
CA PHE A 539 15.89 -23.18 -14.18
C PHE A 539 15.57 -21.96 -13.33
N SER A 540 15.57 -20.79 -13.97
CA SER A 540 15.11 -19.52 -13.44
C SER A 540 13.77 -19.16 -14.10
N LEU A 541 13.23 -17.98 -13.83
CA LEU A 541 12.02 -17.51 -14.49
C LEU A 541 12.20 -17.31 -16.02
N ARG A 542 13.42 -16.99 -16.48
CA ARG A 542 13.73 -16.63 -17.88
C ARG A 542 14.57 -17.66 -18.64
N SER A 543 15.31 -18.52 -17.94
CA SER A 543 16.38 -19.31 -18.56
C SER A 543 16.61 -20.62 -17.84
N VAL A 544 17.12 -21.62 -18.56
CA VAL A 544 17.60 -22.90 -18.03
C VAL A 544 19.12 -22.94 -17.98
N ARG A 545 19.69 -23.60 -16.96
CA ARG A 545 21.11 -23.90 -16.86
C ARG A 545 21.38 -25.37 -17.20
N LEU A 546 22.19 -25.59 -18.24
CA LEU A 546 22.57 -26.92 -18.73
C LEU A 546 24.06 -27.14 -18.52
N ARG A 547 24.43 -28.16 -17.75
CA ARG A 547 25.83 -28.56 -17.59
C ARG A 547 26.21 -29.59 -18.63
N HIS A 548 27.16 -29.25 -19.49
CA HIS A 548 27.73 -30.20 -20.43
C HIS A 548 28.54 -31.26 -19.67
N HIS A 549 28.55 -32.50 -20.16
CA HIS A 549 29.32 -33.61 -19.56
C HIS A 549 30.85 -33.37 -19.52
N ARG A 550 31.33 -32.32 -20.19
CA ARG A 550 32.74 -31.87 -20.15
C ARG A 550 33.02 -30.82 -19.08
N GLY A 551 32.00 -30.33 -18.35
CA GLY A 551 32.13 -29.33 -17.29
C GLY A 551 31.46 -27.97 -17.53
N PRO A 552 31.50 -27.36 -18.73
CA PRO A 552 30.91 -26.03 -18.97
C PRO A 552 29.40 -25.96 -18.73
N VAL A 553 28.90 -24.78 -18.36
CA VAL A 553 27.48 -24.52 -18.12
C VAL A 553 26.93 -23.52 -19.13
N TYR A 554 25.90 -23.91 -19.87
CA TYR A 554 25.11 -23.02 -20.70
C TYR A 554 23.98 -22.40 -19.88
N THR A 555 23.77 -21.09 -20.01
CA THR A 555 22.56 -20.41 -19.52
C THR A 555 21.74 -19.99 -20.73
N VAL A 556 20.70 -20.75 -21.05
CA VAL A 556 19.92 -20.57 -22.29
C VAL A 556 18.56 -19.93 -21.95
N PRO A 557 18.22 -18.76 -22.52
CA PRO A 557 16.88 -18.19 -22.40
C PRO A 557 15.83 -19.12 -23.01
N PHE A 558 14.66 -19.23 -22.40
CA PHE A 558 13.62 -20.13 -22.91
C PHE A 558 13.14 -19.76 -24.31
N GLY A 559 13.13 -18.48 -24.67
CA GLY A 559 12.72 -18.01 -25.99
C GLY A 559 13.69 -18.40 -27.12
N GLU A 560 14.89 -18.89 -26.78
CA GLU A 560 15.92 -19.39 -27.70
C GLU A 560 16.09 -20.91 -27.66
N LEU A 561 15.48 -21.61 -26.69
CA LEU A 561 15.64 -23.05 -26.49
C LEU A 561 15.04 -23.88 -27.63
N GLY A 562 13.96 -23.40 -28.27
CA GLY A 562 13.36 -24.08 -29.43
C GLY A 562 12.92 -25.53 -29.12
N ALA A 563 13.13 -26.44 -30.07
CA ALA A 563 12.79 -27.86 -29.88
C ALA A 563 13.77 -28.55 -28.92
N VAL A 564 13.22 -29.24 -27.92
CA VAL A 564 13.99 -29.97 -26.90
C VAL A 564 13.90 -31.48 -27.15
N GLN A 565 15.04 -32.13 -27.31
CA GLN A 565 15.17 -33.57 -27.31
C GLN A 565 15.57 -34.04 -25.91
N ASN A 566 14.67 -34.74 -25.23
CA ASN A 566 14.93 -35.33 -23.93
C ASN A 566 15.54 -36.72 -24.11
N MET A 567 16.74 -36.94 -23.57
CA MET A 567 17.46 -38.22 -23.68
C MET A 567 17.35 -39.08 -22.41
N SER A 568 16.55 -38.65 -21.44
CA SER A 568 16.44 -39.28 -20.12
C SER A 568 15.07 -39.90 -19.83
N ARG A 569 14.12 -39.86 -20.77
CA ARG A 569 12.76 -40.36 -20.57
C ARG A 569 12.49 -41.71 -21.19
N ASP A 570 11.63 -42.46 -20.51
CA ASP A 570 11.04 -43.76 -20.87
C ASP A 570 12.05 -44.85 -21.24
N TRP A 571 12.70 -44.72 -22.40
CA TRP A 571 13.68 -45.67 -22.89
C TRP A 571 14.66 -45.04 -23.88
N VAL A 572 15.86 -45.61 -23.93
CA VAL A 572 16.87 -45.28 -24.94
C VAL A 572 17.11 -46.49 -25.84
N ILE A 573 16.97 -46.28 -27.15
CA ILE A 573 17.36 -47.27 -28.15
C ILE A 573 18.81 -46.98 -28.54
N ASP A 574 19.69 -47.89 -28.16
CA ASP A 574 21.09 -47.82 -28.55
C ASP A 574 21.33 -48.68 -29.80
N LYS A 575 21.93 -48.07 -30.82
CA LYS A 575 22.25 -48.71 -32.09
C LYS A 575 23.75 -48.91 -32.18
N LEU A 576 24.17 -50.16 -32.34
CA LEU A 576 25.57 -50.54 -32.49
C LEU A 576 25.78 -51.06 -33.91
N SER A 577 26.92 -50.74 -34.51
CA SER A 577 27.28 -51.20 -35.84
C SER A 577 28.69 -51.78 -35.79
N ILE A 578 28.88 -52.96 -36.37
CA ILE A 578 30.16 -53.65 -36.45
C ILE A 578 30.41 -54.16 -37.87
N GLY A 579 31.64 -54.01 -38.35
CA GLY A 579 32.06 -54.55 -39.64
C GLY A 579 32.69 -55.94 -39.49
N ILE A 580 32.13 -56.93 -40.17
CA ILE A 580 32.72 -58.28 -40.29
C ILE A 580 33.20 -58.55 -41.72
N THR A 581 34.10 -59.50 -41.90
CA THR A 581 34.61 -59.85 -43.23
C THR A 581 33.56 -60.52 -44.12
N TYR A 582 33.74 -60.48 -45.44
CA TYR A 582 32.78 -61.04 -46.41
C TYR A 582 32.65 -62.56 -46.38
N ASP A 583 33.70 -63.25 -45.93
CA ASP A 583 33.77 -64.70 -45.74
C ASP A 583 33.11 -65.17 -44.43
N SER A 584 32.72 -64.25 -43.55
CA SER A 584 32.14 -64.58 -42.25
C SER A 584 30.67 -65.02 -42.35
N ASN A 585 30.29 -66.02 -41.56
CA ASN A 585 28.92 -66.57 -41.57
C ASN A 585 27.93 -65.67 -40.80
N LEU A 586 27.03 -65.01 -41.54
CA LEU A 586 26.01 -64.11 -40.99
C LEU A 586 24.98 -64.81 -40.08
N GLU A 587 24.64 -66.07 -40.35
CA GLU A 587 23.71 -66.84 -39.52
C GLU A 587 24.33 -67.16 -38.17
N MET A 588 25.62 -67.51 -38.16
CA MET A 588 26.39 -67.74 -36.95
C MET A 588 26.54 -66.46 -36.12
N ALA A 589 26.87 -65.34 -36.76
CA ALA A 589 26.92 -64.03 -36.11
C ALA A 589 25.58 -63.67 -35.45
N ARG A 590 24.45 -63.92 -36.14
CA ARG A 590 23.11 -63.68 -35.59
C ARG A 590 22.82 -64.54 -34.35
N LYS A 591 23.17 -65.83 -34.39
CA LYS A 591 22.99 -66.76 -33.26
C LYS A 591 23.84 -66.34 -32.05
N LEU A 592 25.09 -65.94 -32.27
CA LEU A 592 25.99 -65.47 -31.23
C LEU A 592 25.50 -64.16 -30.60
N ILE A 593 25.12 -63.17 -31.41
CA ILE A 593 24.58 -61.89 -30.91
C ILE A 593 23.29 -62.12 -30.11
N LYS A 594 22.42 -63.02 -30.57
CA LYS A 594 21.19 -63.39 -29.83
C LYS A 594 21.52 -64.02 -28.48
N LYS A 595 22.51 -64.92 -28.44
CA LYS A 595 22.96 -65.56 -27.19
C LYS A 595 23.53 -64.52 -26.22
N ILE A 596 24.41 -63.64 -26.69
CA ILE A 596 24.97 -62.54 -25.89
C ILE A 596 23.86 -61.63 -25.35
N GLY A 597 22.84 -61.31 -26.16
CA GLY A 597 21.68 -60.54 -25.71
C GLY A 597 20.89 -61.23 -24.60
N GLN A 598 20.78 -62.56 -24.62
CA GLN A 598 20.14 -63.35 -23.56
C GLN A 598 21.03 -63.41 -22.30
N ASP A 599 22.33 -63.62 -22.46
CA ASP A 599 23.28 -63.67 -21.35
C ASP A 599 23.34 -62.33 -20.60
N LEU A 600 23.35 -61.20 -21.34
CA LEU A 600 23.30 -59.86 -20.75
C LEU A 600 21.97 -59.55 -20.06
N ALA A 601 20.86 -60.12 -20.55
CA ALA A 601 19.55 -59.96 -19.92
C ALA A 601 19.36 -60.86 -18.69
N ALA A 602 20.10 -61.97 -18.61
CA ALA A 602 20.10 -62.89 -17.46
C ALA A 602 21.05 -62.46 -16.33
N ASP A 603 21.97 -61.52 -16.61
CA ASP A 603 22.88 -60.94 -15.63
C ASP A 603 22.08 -60.20 -14.53
N ALA A 604 22.39 -60.51 -13.26
CA ALA A 604 21.66 -60.00 -12.11
C ALA A 604 21.80 -58.47 -11.92
N GLU A 605 22.88 -57.85 -12.42
CA GLU A 605 23.11 -56.41 -12.31
C GLU A 605 22.51 -55.64 -13.50
N MET A 606 22.57 -56.19 -14.72
CA MET A 606 22.18 -55.48 -15.94
C MET A 606 20.79 -55.83 -16.47
N GLY A 607 20.33 -57.06 -16.25
CA GLY A 607 19.03 -57.54 -16.72
C GLY A 607 17.86 -56.61 -16.40
N PRO A 608 17.75 -56.06 -15.18
CA PRO A 608 16.68 -55.10 -14.82
C PRO A 608 16.68 -53.80 -15.64
N ASN A 609 17.80 -53.44 -16.27
CA ASN A 609 17.96 -52.20 -17.03
C ASN A 609 17.86 -52.40 -18.55
N ILE A 610 17.71 -53.65 -19.01
CA ILE A 610 17.48 -54.01 -20.42
C ILE A 610 15.98 -54.24 -20.64
N LEU A 611 15.34 -53.40 -21.45
CA LEU A 611 13.92 -53.50 -21.82
C LEU A 611 13.73 -54.43 -23.02
N GLU A 612 14.57 -54.26 -24.05
CA GLU A 612 14.68 -55.21 -25.18
C GLU A 612 16.14 -55.67 -25.29
N PRO A 613 16.39 -57.00 -25.28
CA PRO A 613 17.75 -57.53 -25.37
C PRO A 613 18.40 -57.21 -26.71
N LEU A 614 19.73 -57.31 -26.73
CA LEU A 614 20.53 -57.07 -27.92
C LEU A 614 20.09 -57.99 -29.07
N LYS A 615 19.67 -57.37 -30.18
CA LYS A 615 19.22 -58.07 -31.38
C LYS A 615 19.91 -57.52 -32.62
N MET A 616 20.45 -58.43 -33.43
CA MET A 616 20.92 -58.11 -34.78
C MET A 616 19.72 -57.80 -35.68
N GLN A 617 19.72 -56.61 -36.30
CA GLN A 617 18.71 -56.21 -37.28
C GLN A 617 19.00 -56.77 -38.68
N GLY A 618 20.25 -57.13 -38.95
CA GLY A 618 20.70 -57.65 -40.24
C GLY A 618 21.93 -56.90 -40.74
N VAL A 619 22.22 -57.07 -42.03
CA VAL A 619 23.22 -56.28 -42.74
C VAL A 619 22.63 -54.90 -43.00
N GLU A 620 23.29 -53.85 -42.53
CA GLU A 620 22.93 -52.46 -42.78
C GLU A 620 23.39 -52.02 -44.17
N GLN A 621 24.65 -52.31 -44.49
CA GLN A 621 25.25 -52.02 -45.79
C GLN A 621 26.46 -52.93 -46.04
N PHE A 622 26.76 -53.16 -47.32
CA PHE A 622 28.02 -53.74 -47.76
C PHE A 622 29.02 -52.61 -47.99
N GLY A 623 30.08 -52.53 -47.20
CA GLY A 623 31.16 -51.56 -47.35
C GLY A 623 32.36 -52.15 -48.09
N ASP A 624 33.30 -51.30 -48.52
CA ASP A 624 34.41 -51.68 -49.41
C ASP A 624 35.24 -52.88 -48.93
N PHE A 625 35.35 -53.07 -47.61
CA PHE A 625 36.12 -54.15 -46.98
C PHE A 625 35.35 -54.92 -45.90
N ALA A 626 34.09 -54.57 -45.65
CA ALA A 626 33.31 -55.09 -44.52
C ALA A 626 31.81 -55.21 -44.81
N ILE A 627 31.19 -56.30 -44.34
CA ILE A 627 29.75 -56.36 -44.19
C ILE A 627 29.39 -55.66 -42.86
N GLN A 628 28.71 -54.52 -42.94
CA GLN A 628 28.29 -53.78 -41.75
C GLN A 628 27.01 -54.38 -41.18
N ILE A 629 27.12 -54.93 -39.97
CA ILE A 629 25.99 -55.49 -39.23
C ILE A 629 25.51 -54.46 -38.23
N ARG A 630 24.20 -54.19 -38.27
CA ARG A 630 23.53 -53.37 -37.26
C ARG A 630 22.85 -54.23 -36.21
N MET A 631 23.01 -53.83 -34.97
CA MET A 631 22.29 -54.38 -33.83
C MET A 631 21.70 -53.25 -32.99
N LYS A 632 20.60 -53.55 -32.31
CA LYS A 632 19.94 -52.60 -31.42
C LYS A 632 19.64 -53.26 -30.08
N MET A 633 19.59 -52.44 -29.04
CA MET A 633 19.05 -52.81 -27.74
C MET A 633 18.24 -51.63 -27.19
N MET A 634 17.24 -51.93 -26.37
CA MET A 634 16.45 -50.93 -25.68
C MET A 634 16.73 -51.02 -24.19
N THR A 635 17.16 -49.92 -23.58
CA THR A 635 17.63 -49.89 -22.19
C THR A 635 16.99 -48.72 -21.45
N ARG A 636 17.03 -48.77 -20.12
CA ARG A 636 16.69 -47.60 -19.32
C ARG A 636 17.69 -46.46 -19.60
N PRO A 637 17.22 -45.19 -19.64
CA PRO A 637 18.10 -44.06 -19.87
C PRO A 637 19.22 -43.96 -18.84
N GLY A 638 20.45 -43.71 -19.30
CA GLY A 638 21.67 -43.65 -18.48
C GLY A 638 22.51 -44.94 -18.54
N GLU A 639 21.84 -46.10 -18.59
CA GLU A 639 22.50 -47.41 -18.51
C GLU A 639 23.06 -47.90 -19.85
N GLN A 640 22.59 -47.33 -20.97
CA GLN A 640 23.01 -47.73 -22.33
C GLN A 640 24.53 -47.73 -22.50
N PHE A 641 25.23 -46.80 -21.85
CA PHE A 641 26.69 -46.66 -21.97
C PHE A 641 27.42 -47.85 -21.34
N VAL A 642 26.95 -48.32 -20.18
CA VAL A 642 27.54 -49.44 -19.43
C VAL A 642 27.29 -50.73 -20.18
N ILE A 643 26.03 -50.95 -20.56
CA ILE A 643 25.57 -52.16 -21.26
C ILE A 643 26.23 -52.25 -22.64
N ARG A 644 26.39 -51.13 -23.36
CA ARG A 644 27.10 -51.09 -24.65
C ARG A 644 28.56 -51.53 -24.53
N ARG A 645 29.28 -51.05 -23.52
CA ARG A 645 30.69 -51.45 -23.31
C ARG A 645 30.82 -52.94 -23.06
N LYS A 646 29.96 -53.50 -22.20
CA LYS A 646 29.94 -54.94 -21.92
C LYS A 646 29.50 -55.76 -23.15
N ALA A 647 28.52 -55.29 -23.92
CA ALA A 647 28.11 -55.91 -25.17
C ALA A 647 29.25 -55.97 -26.20
N TYR A 648 29.98 -54.87 -26.42
CA TYR A 648 31.14 -54.88 -27.33
C TYR A 648 32.23 -55.86 -26.88
N ALA A 649 32.53 -55.91 -25.58
CA ALA A 649 33.51 -56.85 -25.05
C ALA A 649 33.08 -58.32 -25.25
N ALA A 650 31.81 -58.64 -24.96
CA ALA A 650 31.26 -59.97 -25.15
C ALA A 650 31.23 -60.40 -26.62
N ILE A 651 30.84 -59.47 -27.53
CA ILE A 651 30.86 -59.71 -28.98
C ILE A 651 32.28 -60.02 -29.45
N LYS A 652 33.27 -59.23 -29.02
CA LYS A 652 34.67 -59.47 -29.39
C LYS A 652 35.12 -60.88 -28.99
N THR A 653 34.92 -61.26 -27.73
CA THR A 653 35.32 -62.59 -27.22
C THR A 653 34.60 -63.72 -27.94
N ALA A 654 33.28 -63.58 -28.18
CA ALA A 654 32.50 -64.59 -28.87
C ALA A 654 32.87 -64.74 -30.34
N PHE A 655 33.20 -63.64 -31.02
CA PHE A 655 33.57 -63.66 -32.44
C PHE A 655 34.97 -64.27 -32.62
N ASP A 656 35.92 -63.89 -31.77
CA ASP A 656 37.29 -64.45 -31.75
C ASP A 656 37.25 -65.99 -31.54
N ALA A 657 36.42 -66.48 -30.61
CA ALA A 657 36.30 -67.91 -30.30
C ALA A 657 35.62 -68.75 -31.41
N ASN A 658 34.82 -68.13 -32.28
CA ASN A 658 34.06 -68.81 -33.34
C ASN A 658 34.60 -68.51 -34.75
N GLY A 659 35.79 -67.91 -34.84
CA GLY A 659 36.46 -67.64 -36.13
C GLY A 659 35.83 -66.53 -36.97
N ILE A 660 34.97 -65.68 -36.39
CA ILE A 660 34.40 -64.51 -37.08
C ILE A 660 35.39 -63.36 -36.95
N ARG A 661 35.93 -62.90 -38.09
CA ARG A 661 36.93 -61.83 -38.09
C ARG A 661 36.27 -60.48 -38.25
N PHE A 662 36.71 -59.52 -37.44
CA PHE A 662 36.40 -58.12 -37.69
C PHE A 662 37.11 -57.67 -38.97
N ALA A 663 36.40 -56.91 -39.78
CA ALA A 663 36.95 -56.41 -41.02
C ALA A 663 37.94 -55.28 -40.74
N PHE A 664 39.15 -55.43 -41.27
CA PHE A 664 40.14 -54.35 -41.33
C PHE A 664 40.31 -53.95 -42.80
N PRO A 665 40.59 -52.67 -43.08
CA PRO A 665 40.88 -52.23 -44.44
C PRO A 665 42.00 -53.10 -45.04
N THR A 666 41.67 -53.88 -46.06
CA THR A 666 42.60 -54.79 -46.73
C THR A 666 42.81 -54.30 -48.16
N VAL A 667 44.06 -54.02 -48.52
CA VAL A 667 44.43 -53.61 -49.88
C VAL A 667 45.05 -54.82 -50.59
N GLN A 668 44.38 -55.35 -51.61
CA GLN A 668 45.00 -56.31 -52.51
C GLN A 668 45.84 -55.57 -53.54
N VAL A 669 47.16 -55.69 -53.44
CA VAL A 669 48.07 -55.24 -54.50
C VAL A 669 48.12 -56.35 -55.55
N ALA A 670 47.54 -56.10 -56.72
CA ALA A 670 47.61 -57.03 -57.84
C ALA A 670 49.06 -57.18 -58.30
N GLY A 671 49.69 -58.30 -57.96
CA GLY A 671 50.99 -58.69 -58.50
C GLY A 671 50.86 -59.14 -59.95
N GLY A 672 50.86 -58.18 -60.88
CA GLY A 672 51.20 -58.44 -62.28
C GLY A 672 52.71 -58.64 -62.39
N ALA A 673 53.15 -59.68 -63.09
CA ALA A 673 54.55 -59.94 -63.35
C ALA A 673 55.22 -58.71 -64.01
N GLU A 674 56.06 -58.00 -63.25
CA GLU A 674 57.33 -57.41 -63.68
C GLU A 674 58.08 -56.86 -62.45
N SER A 675 59.32 -57.30 -62.31
CA SER A 675 60.24 -57.09 -61.19
C SER A 675 60.80 -55.67 -61.09
N SER A 676 59.96 -54.63 -61.21
CA SER A 676 60.38 -53.22 -61.11
C SER A 676 59.66 -52.41 -60.04
N VAL A 677 58.51 -52.88 -59.52
CA VAL A 677 57.70 -52.09 -58.56
C VAL A 677 58.09 -52.35 -57.09
N ALA A 678 58.65 -53.52 -56.78
CA ALA A 678 59.17 -53.82 -55.43
C ALA A 678 60.31 -52.88 -55.02
N ALA A 679 61.13 -52.43 -55.97
CA ALA A 679 62.20 -51.46 -55.75
C ALA A 679 61.64 -50.04 -55.48
N ALA A 680 60.57 -49.65 -56.16
CA ALA A 680 59.93 -48.34 -55.98
C ALA A 680 59.21 -48.23 -54.62
N ALA A 681 58.55 -49.31 -54.16
CA ALA A 681 57.87 -49.34 -52.87
C ALA A 681 58.86 -49.26 -51.68
N GLN A 682 60.04 -49.90 -51.78
CA GLN A 682 61.08 -49.79 -50.77
C GLN A 682 61.73 -48.40 -50.72
N GLN A 683 61.85 -47.70 -51.86
CA GLN A 683 62.34 -46.30 -51.90
C GLN A 683 61.35 -45.31 -51.26
N MET A 684 60.04 -45.50 -51.42
CA MET A 684 59.04 -44.61 -50.81
C MET A 684 58.93 -44.81 -49.28
N LEU A 685 59.11 -46.04 -48.79
CA LEU A 685 59.18 -46.33 -47.35
C LEU A 685 60.46 -45.80 -46.69
N ALA A 686 61.56 -45.68 -47.43
CA ALA A 686 62.80 -45.05 -46.93
C ALA A 686 62.70 -43.52 -46.82
N GLY A 687 61.80 -42.88 -47.57
CA GLY A 687 61.60 -41.43 -47.59
C GLY A 687 60.64 -40.88 -46.53
N SER A 688 59.82 -41.72 -45.90
CA SER A 688 58.78 -41.30 -44.93
C SER A 688 59.19 -41.50 -43.47
N LYS A 689 60.43 -41.13 -43.12
CA LYS A 689 60.81 -40.94 -41.71
C LYS A 689 60.09 -39.69 -41.16
N PRO A 690 59.29 -39.78 -40.09
CA PRO A 690 58.70 -38.60 -39.48
C PRO A 690 59.79 -37.75 -38.80
N ALA A 691 59.76 -36.44 -39.05
CA ALA A 691 60.62 -35.48 -38.36
C ALA A 691 60.34 -35.50 -36.85
N PRO A 692 61.37 -35.40 -35.98
CA PRO A 692 61.16 -35.33 -34.54
C PRO A 692 60.45 -34.00 -34.19
N ALA A 693 59.35 -34.10 -33.45
CA ALA A 693 58.66 -32.93 -32.91
C ALA A 693 59.47 -32.35 -31.73
N ASN A 694 59.80 -31.06 -31.84
CA ASN A 694 60.21 -30.20 -30.72
C ASN A 694 59.01 -29.86 -29.84
#